data_AF-A0A258K1M0-F1
#
_entry.id   AF-A0A258K1M0-F1
#
_cell.length_a   1.000
_cell.length_b   1.000
_cell.length_c   1.000
_cell.angle_alpha   90.00
_cell.angle_beta   90.00
_cell.angle_gamma   90.00
#
_symmetry.space_group_name_H-M   'P 1'
#
loop_
_entity.id
_entity.type
_entity.pdbx_description
1 polymer ?
#
loop_
_entity_poly.entity_id
_entity_poly.type
_entity_poly.pdbx_seq_one_letter_code
_entity_poly.pdbx_strand_id
1 'polypeptide(L)'
;MAVRGRHEGERREPVLGRGEETVSSPFDIRLDASDRAGGPRQDGRSRQDARGRQEPRDRHEPKDRPEPRDRQEPRDRQEPKGRRGPDERQEPRADMGRAPQGAAASGLKPERRPRPEAEDFEPEGGMVAPARKSSASSASRRGKGNGKGGGSEPKPRARRKRRTLLGFLVKWCLILAVWAGIGVAGVVAYEAAKLPPMQTLMVPKRPPTIMIQAADGKTLATRGDMGGAAVPLKQLPAYLPNAFIAIEDRRFYEHWGLDPVGLARAVATNLVSRRVRQGGSTLTQQLAKNLFLTQERTFSRKIQEVILALWLEQKFSKAEILDLYMNRVYFGAGAYGVEAASQRYFGKSARNVTLAEAAMLAGIVNAPSRLAPTRNLKAAQERAALVLGSMQDQGLISADMEKLALARPATVAPPSAPGSIGYVADWVVEQLDSYVGELSGDVSVRTTIDANMQAQAQAALSETLAKSGGKFGVGQGALVSLDTDGAVKALIGGKSYEESQFNRAVTARRQPGSAFKPFIYLTALERGLTPETVREDAPIQLKGWRPENSTHDYKGAVTLQQALALSLNTVSVRLVLEVGPKAVVQTAHRLGIASTLDPNPSIALGTSEVSVLELASAYVPFANGGIGVIPYVIDTVKGADGRVLYARAASGPGRVIDPAYAGMMNRMMEETLMTGTGRRADLPGWEAA
;
A
#
# COMPACT_ATOMS: atom_id res chain seq x y z
N MET A 1 12.57 33.99 57.41
CA MET A 1 11.29 34.49 57.95
C MET A 1 10.19 33.64 57.33
N ALA A 2 9.70 32.57 57.99
CA ALA A 2 8.67 32.54 59.07
C ALA A 2 7.30 33.03 58.51
N VAL A 3 6.15 32.35 58.56
CA VAL A 3 5.56 31.45 59.59
C VAL A 3 4.38 30.61 59.03
N ARG A 4 4.28 29.36 59.52
CA ARG A 4 3.17 28.41 59.82
C ARG A 4 1.71 28.62 59.35
N GLY A 5 1.10 27.47 59.02
CA GLY A 5 -0.11 26.95 59.70
C GLY A 5 -0.29 25.42 59.49
N ARG A 6 -0.52 24.67 60.57
CA ARG A 6 -0.54 23.19 60.71
C ARG A 6 -1.87 22.78 61.40
N HIS A 7 -2.49 21.66 61.02
CA HIS A 7 -3.36 20.75 61.83
C HIS A 7 -3.79 19.59 60.89
N GLU A 8 -3.30 18.35 60.98
CA GLU A 8 -3.52 17.24 61.95
C GLU A 8 -4.97 16.70 62.04
N GLY A 9 -5.13 15.42 61.67
CA GLY A 9 -6.32 14.59 61.81
C GLY A 9 -6.01 13.14 61.40
N GLU A 10 -5.77 12.30 62.40
CA GLU A 10 -5.25 10.92 62.39
C GLU A 10 -6.30 9.83 62.06
N ARG A 11 -5.78 8.63 61.73
CA ARG A 11 -6.22 7.26 62.14
C ARG A 11 -7.29 6.50 61.33
N ARG A 12 -6.89 5.44 60.59
CA ARG A 12 -6.83 4.00 61.04
C ARG A 12 -6.59 3.04 59.87
N GLU A 13 -5.60 2.15 60.04
CA GLU A 13 -5.41 0.91 59.26
C GLU A 13 -6.47 -0.16 59.59
N PRO A 14 -6.51 -1.28 58.84
CA PRO A 14 -6.10 -2.52 59.49
C PRO A 14 -5.20 -3.44 58.63
N VAL A 15 -4.26 -4.09 59.32
CA VAL A 15 -3.54 -5.29 58.87
C VAL A 15 -3.79 -6.42 59.86
N LEU A 16 -3.87 -7.65 59.33
CA LEU A 16 -3.49 -8.96 59.88
C LEU A 16 -4.61 -9.98 60.09
N GLY A 17 -4.39 -11.14 59.44
CA GLY A 17 -5.04 -12.42 59.72
C GLY A 17 -4.49 -13.53 58.82
N ARG A 18 -3.26 -14.02 59.13
CA ARG A 18 -2.79 -15.35 58.72
C ARG A 18 -3.23 -16.37 59.78
N GLY A 19 -3.61 -17.57 59.35
CA GLY A 19 -3.76 -18.77 60.19
C GLY A 19 -3.99 -20.00 59.31
N GLU A 20 -3.21 -21.05 59.56
CA GLU A 20 -2.84 -22.17 58.70
C GLU A 20 -3.82 -23.38 58.65
N GLU A 21 -3.68 -24.14 57.55
CA GLU A 21 -3.71 -25.61 57.35
C GLU A 21 -4.73 -26.52 58.07
N THR A 22 -5.48 -27.35 57.31
CA THR A 22 -5.10 -28.75 56.95
C THR A 22 -6.22 -29.54 56.21
N VAL A 23 -5.82 -30.16 55.08
CA VAL A 23 -6.14 -31.54 54.57
C VAL A 23 -7.61 -31.98 54.33
N SER A 24 -7.99 -32.22 53.07
CA SER A 24 -8.15 -33.58 52.48
C SER A 24 -8.87 -33.62 51.11
N SER A 25 -8.24 -34.31 50.16
CA SER A 25 -8.78 -35.15 49.08
C SER A 25 -9.23 -34.57 47.72
N PRO A 26 -8.82 -35.21 46.59
CA PRO A 26 -9.01 -34.74 45.22
C PRO A 26 -10.20 -35.42 44.51
N PHE A 27 -10.71 -34.81 43.44
CA PHE A 27 -11.58 -35.49 42.48
C PHE A 27 -10.76 -35.96 41.27
N ASP A 28 -10.54 -37.28 41.25
CA ASP A 28 -10.18 -38.09 40.09
C ASP A 28 -11.30 -38.08 39.04
N ILE A 29 -10.95 -37.95 37.77
CA ILE A 29 -11.70 -38.60 36.69
C ILE A 29 -10.72 -39.56 36.00
N ARG A 30 -10.94 -40.84 36.28
CA ARG A 30 -10.23 -41.98 35.71
C ARG A 30 -10.57 -42.15 34.23
N LEU A 31 -9.50 -42.37 33.47
CA LEU A 31 -9.46 -43.25 32.32
C LEU A 31 -9.92 -44.66 32.74
N ASP A 32 -10.84 -45.25 31.98
CA ASP A 32 -11.00 -46.70 31.94
C ASP A 32 -10.63 -47.17 30.53
N ALA A 33 -9.57 -47.96 30.49
CA ALA A 33 -9.21 -48.82 29.39
C ALA A 33 -9.11 -50.24 29.96
N SER A 34 -9.97 -51.14 29.48
CA SER A 34 -9.63 -52.56 29.49
C SER A 34 -10.43 -53.31 28.42
N ASP A 35 -9.65 -53.76 27.44
CA ASP A 35 -9.50 -55.16 27.05
C ASP A 35 -10.32 -55.79 25.91
N ARG A 36 -9.51 -56.25 24.94
CA ARG A 36 -9.59 -57.49 24.13
C ARG A 36 -10.57 -57.48 22.94
N ALA A 37 -10.26 -58.08 21.79
CA ALA A 37 -9.09 -58.73 21.23
C ALA A 37 -9.43 -59.03 19.75
N GLY A 38 -8.42 -59.16 18.89
CA GLY A 38 -8.54 -59.96 17.65
C GLY A 38 -8.37 -59.19 16.32
N GLY A 39 -7.13 -59.10 15.85
CA GLY A 39 -6.85 -59.40 14.44
C GLY A 39 -6.52 -60.91 14.31
N PRO A 40 -6.01 -61.41 13.16
CA PRO A 40 -5.88 -60.80 11.84
C PRO A 40 -6.30 -61.76 10.69
N ARG A 41 -6.20 -61.30 9.42
CA ARG A 41 -5.89 -62.03 8.16
C ARG A 41 -6.23 -61.10 6.97
N GLN A 42 -5.31 -60.51 6.23
CA GLN A 42 -4.36 -61.03 5.22
C GLN A 42 -4.97 -61.83 4.06
N ASP A 43 -4.48 -61.47 2.86
CA ASP A 43 -4.59 -62.07 1.52
C ASP A 43 -5.87 -61.79 0.73
N GLY A 44 -5.86 -61.52 -0.59
CA GLY A 44 -4.80 -61.50 -1.58
C GLY A 44 -5.40 -61.29 -2.98
N ARG A 45 -4.75 -60.43 -3.76
CA ARG A 45 -4.61 -60.32 -5.24
C ARG A 45 -5.64 -60.93 -6.22
N SER A 46 -5.70 -60.22 -7.37
CA SER A 46 -5.90 -60.68 -8.77
C SER A 46 -7.33 -61.05 -9.20
N ARG A 47 -7.77 -60.92 -10.45
CA ARG A 47 -7.34 -60.30 -11.72
C ARG A 47 -8.52 -60.54 -12.69
N GLN A 48 -8.82 -59.55 -13.54
CA GLN A 48 -9.18 -59.66 -14.97
C GLN A 48 -10.35 -60.55 -15.50
N ASP A 49 -11.07 -59.90 -16.42
CA ASP A 49 -11.58 -60.38 -17.72
C ASP A 49 -13.04 -60.88 -17.89
N ALA A 50 -13.82 -59.97 -18.50
CA ALA A 50 -14.31 -60.05 -19.89
C ALA A 50 -15.53 -60.92 -20.28
N ARG A 51 -16.49 -60.19 -20.91
CA ARG A 51 -17.35 -60.52 -22.07
C ARG A 51 -18.56 -61.46 -21.90
N GLY A 52 -19.71 -60.97 -22.40
CA GLY A 52 -20.63 -61.81 -23.20
C GLY A 52 -22.13 -61.52 -23.08
N ARG A 53 -22.67 -60.79 -24.06
CA ARG A 53 -23.96 -60.96 -24.82
C ARG A 53 -25.04 -61.90 -24.22
N GLN A 54 -26.35 -61.65 -24.30
CA GLN A 54 -27.16 -61.39 -25.50
C GLN A 54 -28.63 -61.06 -25.11
N GLU A 55 -29.25 -60.17 -25.88
CA GLU A 55 -30.68 -59.73 -25.93
C GLU A 55 -31.61 -60.82 -26.54
N PRO A 56 -32.99 -60.72 -26.55
CA PRO A 56 -33.70 -59.84 -27.51
C PRO A 56 -35.20 -59.41 -27.30
N ARG A 57 -35.58 -58.30 -28.00
CA ARG A 57 -36.82 -57.99 -28.81
C ARG A 57 -38.20 -57.76 -28.11
N ASP A 58 -39.10 -56.86 -28.53
CA ASP A 58 -39.63 -56.44 -29.87
C ASP A 58 -40.01 -54.92 -29.94
N ARG A 59 -39.60 -54.14 -30.95
CA ARG A 59 -40.24 -53.73 -32.24
C ARG A 59 -41.54 -52.88 -32.18
N HIS A 60 -41.47 -51.63 -32.67
CA HIS A 60 -42.25 -51.09 -33.81
C HIS A 60 -41.63 -49.76 -34.33
N GLU A 61 -41.44 -49.67 -35.64
CA GLU A 61 -41.05 -48.52 -36.50
C GLU A 61 -42.08 -48.51 -37.66
N PRO A 62 -42.33 -47.42 -38.44
CA PRO A 62 -41.28 -46.86 -39.32
C PRO A 62 -41.38 -45.36 -39.76
N LYS A 63 -40.23 -44.85 -40.23
CA LYS A 63 -39.98 -44.04 -41.45
C LYS A 63 -40.58 -42.63 -41.63
N ASP A 64 -39.74 -41.58 -41.78
CA ASP A 64 -39.05 -41.19 -43.04
C ASP A 64 -38.19 -39.91 -42.84
N ARG A 65 -36.99 -39.88 -43.44
CA ARG A 65 -36.14 -38.69 -43.65
C ARG A 65 -35.95 -38.50 -45.15
N PRO A 66 -35.65 -37.26 -45.60
CA PRO A 66 -34.37 -37.10 -46.32
C PRO A 66 -33.58 -35.82 -45.95
N GLU A 67 -32.30 -35.89 -46.32
CA GLU A 67 -31.14 -35.02 -46.07
C GLU A 67 -31.16 -33.59 -46.66
N PRO A 68 -30.22 -32.70 -46.25
CA PRO A 68 -30.19 -31.29 -46.62
C PRO A 68 -29.48 -31.03 -47.96
N ARG A 69 -29.94 -30.01 -48.71
CA ARG A 69 -29.33 -29.51 -49.94
C ARG A 69 -28.80 -28.08 -49.79
N ASP A 70 -27.61 -27.88 -50.37
CA ASP A 70 -26.91 -26.63 -50.65
C ASP A 70 -27.77 -25.54 -51.31
N ARG A 71 -27.52 -24.26 -50.96
CA ARG A 71 -27.80 -23.10 -51.83
C ARG A 71 -26.77 -21.98 -51.72
N GLN A 72 -26.06 -21.87 -52.84
CA GLN A 72 -25.40 -20.78 -53.56
C GLN A 72 -25.66 -19.29 -53.19
N GLU A 73 -24.61 -18.52 -53.44
CA GLU A 73 -24.48 -17.05 -53.57
C GLU A 73 -25.51 -16.37 -54.50
N PRO A 74 -25.57 -15.02 -54.47
CA PRO A 74 -25.66 -14.26 -55.71
C PRO A 74 -24.60 -13.14 -55.83
N ARG A 75 -24.08 -13.01 -57.06
CA ARG A 75 -23.19 -11.95 -57.56
C ARG A 75 -23.95 -10.87 -58.36
N ASP A 76 -23.32 -9.69 -58.39
CA ASP A 76 -23.27 -8.63 -59.41
C ASP A 76 -24.42 -7.61 -59.60
N ARG A 77 -24.06 -6.32 -59.39
CA ARG A 77 -24.18 -5.25 -60.41
C ARG A 77 -23.30 -4.01 -60.11
N GLN A 78 -22.26 -3.89 -60.95
CA GLN A 78 -21.73 -2.70 -61.66
C GLN A 78 -21.10 -1.49 -60.93
N GLU A 79 -19.81 -1.26 -61.24
CA GLU A 79 -19.04 -0.02 -61.07
C GLU A 79 -19.56 1.15 -61.94
N PRO A 80 -19.11 2.41 -61.68
CA PRO A 80 -17.98 2.88 -62.49
C PRO A 80 -16.87 3.64 -61.74
N LYS A 81 -15.66 3.44 -62.29
CA LYS A 81 -14.33 4.06 -62.11
C LYS A 81 -14.27 5.55 -61.71
N GLY A 82 -13.28 5.88 -60.87
CA GLY A 82 -12.34 6.97 -61.19
C GLY A 82 -11.76 7.84 -60.06
N ARG A 83 -10.44 7.62 -59.80
CA ARG A 83 -9.37 8.61 -59.52
C ARG A 83 -9.09 9.13 -58.08
N ARG A 84 -7.82 8.84 -57.69
CA ARG A 84 -6.79 9.67 -57.01
C ARG A 84 -6.87 9.92 -55.49
N GLY A 85 -5.77 9.59 -54.81
CA GLY A 85 -5.11 10.48 -53.84
C GLY A 85 -5.17 10.07 -52.36
N PRO A 86 -4.04 10.06 -51.63
CA PRO A 86 -3.95 9.55 -50.25
C PRO A 86 -4.18 10.65 -49.21
N ASP A 87 -4.59 10.29 -47.99
CA ASP A 87 -4.23 11.13 -46.83
C ASP A 87 -4.26 10.43 -45.47
N GLU A 88 -3.25 10.79 -44.69
CA GLU A 88 -2.98 10.44 -43.30
C GLU A 88 -4.03 11.04 -42.36
N ARG A 89 -4.41 10.32 -41.29
CA ARG A 89 -5.31 10.86 -40.25
C ARG A 89 -4.51 11.33 -39.04
N GLN A 90 -4.52 12.65 -38.85
CA GLN A 90 -4.22 13.37 -37.62
C GLN A 90 -5.35 13.24 -36.59
N GLU A 91 -4.97 13.37 -35.32
CA GLU A 91 -5.81 13.45 -34.12
C GLU A 91 -6.72 14.69 -34.11
N PRO A 92 -7.91 14.63 -33.46
CA PRO A 92 -8.72 15.82 -33.23
C PRO A 92 -8.43 16.47 -31.86
N ARG A 93 -8.19 17.79 -31.90
CA ARG A 93 -8.37 18.73 -30.79
C ARG A 93 -9.85 18.98 -30.54
N ALA A 94 -10.24 19.17 -29.28
CA ALA A 94 -11.52 19.75 -28.89
C ALA A 94 -11.31 20.92 -27.92
N ASP A 95 -12.33 21.77 -27.89
CA ASP A 95 -12.31 23.23 -27.83
C ASP A 95 -12.54 23.82 -26.43
N MET A 96 -12.22 25.10 -26.30
CA MET A 96 -12.32 25.96 -25.13
C MET A 96 -13.77 26.28 -24.72
N GLY A 97 -14.02 26.27 -23.41
CA GLY A 97 -15.21 26.86 -22.77
C GLY A 97 -14.82 27.72 -21.56
N ARG A 98 -15.27 28.97 -21.58
CA ARG A 98 -15.02 30.10 -20.65
C ARG A 98 -15.34 29.81 -19.17
N ALA A 99 -14.57 30.45 -18.28
CA ALA A 99 -14.95 30.73 -16.89
C ALA A 99 -14.95 32.25 -16.60
N PRO A 100 -15.86 32.78 -15.74
CA PRO A 100 -15.99 34.21 -15.47
C PRO A 100 -15.17 34.67 -14.24
N GLN A 101 -14.97 35.99 -14.18
CA GLN A 101 -14.21 36.78 -13.20
C GLN A 101 -15.03 37.15 -11.95
N GLY A 102 -14.36 37.45 -10.83
CA GLY A 102 -14.88 38.39 -9.81
C GLY A 102 -14.21 38.41 -8.42
N ALA A 103 -13.30 39.39 -8.22
CA ALA A 103 -12.99 40.14 -6.97
C ALA A 103 -12.29 39.44 -5.76
N ALA A 104 -11.37 40.03 -4.98
CA ALA A 104 -10.66 41.32 -4.97
C ALA A 104 -9.54 41.32 -3.89
N ALA A 105 -8.63 42.31 -3.98
CA ALA A 105 -7.68 42.84 -2.96
C ALA A 105 -6.40 42.01 -2.65
N SER A 106 -5.18 42.55 -2.51
CA SER A 106 -4.65 43.93 -2.52
C SER A 106 -3.10 43.93 -2.44
N GLY A 107 -2.45 44.87 -3.15
CA GLY A 107 -1.12 45.44 -2.88
C GLY A 107 0.11 44.59 -3.28
N LEU A 108 1.22 45.10 -3.83
CA LEU A 108 1.71 46.44 -4.17
C LEU A 108 2.80 46.26 -5.26
N LYS A 109 2.79 47.16 -6.25
CA LYS A 109 3.76 47.37 -7.35
C LYS A 109 5.04 48.07 -6.80
N PRO A 110 6.19 48.25 -7.53
CA PRO A 110 6.27 48.85 -8.88
C PRO A 110 7.29 48.20 -9.85
N GLU A 111 6.92 47.99 -11.13
CA GLU A 111 7.15 48.84 -12.32
C GLU A 111 8.52 48.69 -13.02
N ARG A 112 8.44 48.22 -14.26
CA ARG A 112 9.44 48.37 -15.31
C ARG A 112 8.75 48.92 -16.55
N ARG A 113 9.53 49.67 -17.34
CA ARG A 113 9.37 50.12 -18.75
C ARG A 113 9.00 51.60 -18.87
N PRO A 114 9.61 52.35 -19.83
CA PRO A 114 9.61 51.99 -21.26
C PRO A 114 10.97 52.05 -22.00
N ARG A 115 11.06 51.27 -23.09
CA ARG A 115 11.86 51.56 -24.30
C ARG A 115 10.99 52.46 -25.21
N PRO A 116 11.55 53.31 -26.09
CA PRO A 116 11.89 52.81 -27.44
C PRO A 116 13.08 53.50 -28.13
N GLU A 117 13.40 52.92 -29.29
CA GLU A 117 14.02 53.51 -30.48
C GLU A 117 15.55 53.56 -30.65
N ALA A 118 15.90 53.39 -31.92
CA ALA A 118 17.12 52.87 -32.50
C ALA A 118 17.96 53.99 -33.12
N GLU A 119 19.25 53.75 -33.31
CA GLU A 119 19.94 53.77 -34.61
C GLU A 119 21.46 53.63 -34.43
N ASP A 120 22.07 52.96 -35.40
CA ASP A 120 23.48 52.62 -35.51
C ASP A 120 24.38 53.86 -35.60
N PHE A 121 25.55 53.85 -34.94
CA PHE A 121 26.79 54.49 -35.41
C PHE A 121 27.99 54.09 -34.51
N GLU A 122 28.95 53.35 -35.08
CA GLU A 122 30.35 53.21 -34.62
C GLU A 122 31.18 54.39 -35.19
N PRO A 123 32.41 54.73 -34.72
CA PRO A 123 33.38 53.88 -34.03
C PRO A 123 34.20 54.54 -32.88
N GLU A 124 35.01 53.70 -32.25
CA GLU A 124 36.31 53.92 -31.59
C GLU A 124 36.60 55.19 -30.76
N GLY A 125 36.97 54.93 -29.49
CA GLY A 125 38.02 55.68 -28.80
C GLY A 125 37.68 56.18 -27.41
N GLY A 126 38.54 55.86 -26.44
CA GLY A 126 38.88 56.82 -25.39
C GLY A 126 38.46 56.54 -23.94
N MET A 127 39.35 55.83 -23.24
CA MET A 127 40.15 56.40 -22.12
C MET A 127 39.55 56.71 -20.72
N VAL A 128 40.24 56.11 -19.74
CA VAL A 128 40.77 56.69 -18.48
C VAL A 128 39.96 56.50 -17.18
N ALA A 129 40.62 55.81 -16.23
CA ALA A 129 40.57 56.14 -14.80
C ALA A 129 42.02 56.36 -14.29
N PRO A 130 42.25 57.27 -13.32
CA PRO A 130 43.60 57.79 -13.06
C PRO A 130 44.31 57.26 -11.79
N ALA A 131 45.65 57.33 -11.90
CA ALA A 131 46.64 57.88 -10.96
C ALA A 131 47.07 57.17 -9.66
N ARG A 132 48.25 56.52 -9.81
CA ARG A 132 49.56 56.73 -9.11
C ARG A 132 49.77 56.24 -7.67
N LYS A 133 50.75 55.34 -7.50
CA LYS A 133 52.12 55.68 -7.04
C LYS A 133 53.15 54.52 -7.21
N SER A 134 54.37 54.94 -7.59
CA SER A 134 55.72 54.36 -7.37
C SER A 134 56.08 52.92 -7.80
N SER A 135 56.90 52.80 -8.86
CA SER A 135 58.30 52.32 -8.80
C SER A 135 58.97 52.38 -10.19
N ALA A 136 59.95 53.27 -10.34
CA ALA A 136 60.88 53.40 -11.46
C ALA A 136 62.09 52.45 -11.24
N SER A 137 62.94 52.07 -12.20
CA SER A 137 62.96 52.08 -13.65
C SER A 137 64.17 51.24 -14.09
N SER A 138 64.04 50.52 -15.21
CA SER A 138 65.13 50.19 -16.13
C SER A 138 64.49 50.26 -17.53
N ALA A 139 65.11 50.69 -18.64
CA ALA A 139 66.52 50.78 -18.97
C ALA A 139 66.75 51.73 -20.17
N SER A 140 67.97 52.25 -20.23
CA SER A 140 68.82 52.59 -21.40
C SER A 140 68.30 53.46 -22.55
N ARG A 141 69.10 54.48 -22.89
CA ARG A 141 69.36 54.88 -24.28
C ARG A 141 70.85 55.09 -24.51
N ARG A 142 71.38 54.27 -25.44
CA ARG A 142 72.21 54.61 -26.61
C ARG A 142 73.19 55.79 -26.50
N GLY A 143 74.46 55.50 -26.78
CA GLY A 143 75.46 56.49 -27.18
C GLY A 143 76.71 55.84 -27.77
N LYS A 144 77.00 56.17 -29.02
CA LYS A 144 78.17 55.83 -29.84
C LYS A 144 79.48 56.36 -29.21
N GLY A 145 80.61 55.69 -29.41
CA GLY A 145 81.91 56.32 -29.12
C GLY A 145 83.10 55.36 -29.21
N ASN A 146 84.09 55.76 -30.00
CA ASN A 146 85.26 55.00 -30.46
C ASN A 146 86.44 55.11 -29.48
N GLY A 147 87.38 54.15 -29.48
CA GLY A 147 88.79 54.43 -29.10
C GLY A 147 89.48 53.51 -28.09
N LYS A 148 90.37 52.66 -28.63
CA LYS A 148 91.72 52.26 -28.16
C LYS A 148 91.96 51.78 -26.72
N GLY A 149 92.59 50.60 -26.64
CA GLY A 149 93.81 50.44 -25.83
C GLY A 149 93.88 49.22 -24.92
N GLY A 150 94.66 48.21 -25.34
CA GLY A 150 95.64 47.53 -24.49
C GLY A 150 95.21 46.36 -23.57
N GLY A 151 95.85 45.21 -23.76
CA GLY A 151 96.43 44.46 -22.63
C GLY A 151 95.68 43.26 -22.05
N SER A 152 95.92 42.07 -22.64
CA SER A 152 96.45 40.86 -21.96
C SER A 152 95.85 40.36 -20.63
N GLU A 153 95.11 39.24 -20.66
CA GLU A 153 95.46 37.88 -20.16
C GLU A 153 94.24 37.03 -19.69
N PRO A 154 94.30 35.69 -19.75
CA PRO A 154 93.11 34.81 -19.73
C PRO A 154 92.93 34.00 -18.43
N LYS A 155 91.70 33.57 -18.10
CA LYS A 155 91.31 32.38 -17.28
C LYS A 155 89.79 32.28 -17.04
N PRO A 156 89.22 31.11 -16.62
CA PRO A 156 89.14 29.84 -17.33
C PRO A 156 87.66 29.41 -17.56
N ARG A 157 87.43 28.48 -18.50
CA ARG A 157 86.09 27.96 -18.86
C ARG A 157 85.52 27.06 -17.75
N ALA A 158 84.35 27.42 -17.19
CA ALA A 158 83.55 26.54 -16.34
C ALA A 158 82.60 25.66 -17.18
N ARG A 159 82.69 24.34 -16.98
CA ARG A 159 81.86 23.29 -17.59
C ARG A 159 80.37 23.49 -17.25
N ARG A 160 79.53 23.71 -18.28
CA ARG A 160 78.06 23.59 -18.18
C ARG A 160 77.67 22.13 -17.93
N LYS A 161 77.23 21.81 -16.70
CA LYS A 161 76.48 20.57 -16.42
C LYS A 161 75.14 20.63 -17.16
N ARG A 162 74.95 19.75 -18.14
CA ARG A 162 73.65 19.51 -18.79
C ARG A 162 72.68 19.01 -17.72
N ARG A 163 71.70 19.84 -17.32
CA ARG A 163 70.52 19.36 -16.57
C ARG A 163 69.73 18.47 -17.52
N THR A 164 69.60 17.20 -17.16
CA THR A 164 68.84 16.20 -17.92
C THR A 164 67.37 16.60 -17.95
N LEU A 165 66.79 16.66 -19.16
CA LEU A 165 65.36 16.96 -19.42
C LEU A 165 64.41 16.12 -18.54
N LEU A 166 64.84 14.90 -18.19
CA LEU A 166 64.12 13.99 -17.29
C LEU A 166 63.92 14.56 -15.88
N GLY A 167 64.93 15.23 -15.29
CA GLY A 167 64.81 15.84 -13.96
C GLY A 167 63.90 17.07 -13.94
N PHE A 168 63.78 17.77 -15.07
CA PHE A 168 62.83 18.86 -15.23
C PHE A 168 61.39 18.33 -15.35
N LEU A 169 61.18 17.28 -16.14
CA LEU A 169 59.87 16.62 -16.29
C LEU A 169 59.36 16.02 -14.97
N VAL A 170 60.21 15.28 -14.24
CA VAL A 170 59.84 14.70 -12.93
C VAL A 170 59.48 15.80 -11.92
N LYS A 171 60.24 16.90 -11.87
CA LYS A 171 59.94 18.04 -10.99
C LYS A 171 58.58 18.68 -11.32
N TRP A 172 58.29 18.93 -12.59
CA TRP A 172 57.02 19.51 -13.00
C TRP A 172 55.84 18.57 -12.82
N CYS A 173 56.02 17.26 -13.01
CA CYS A 173 55.02 16.25 -12.67
C CYS A 173 54.71 16.24 -11.16
N LEU A 174 55.73 16.33 -10.29
CA LEU A 174 55.52 16.43 -8.84
C LEU A 174 54.79 17.72 -8.44
N ILE A 175 55.16 18.85 -9.05
CA ILE A 175 54.48 20.14 -8.81
C ILE A 175 53.02 20.06 -9.28
N LEU A 176 52.75 19.51 -10.46
CA LEU A 176 51.40 19.28 -10.96
C LEU A 176 50.60 18.34 -10.05
N ALA A 177 51.21 17.29 -9.52
CA ALA A 177 50.56 16.36 -8.59
C ALA A 177 50.17 17.06 -7.28
N VAL A 178 51.05 17.92 -6.74
CA VAL A 178 50.75 18.71 -5.53
C VAL A 178 49.63 19.70 -5.79
N TRP A 179 49.67 20.45 -6.89
CA TRP A 179 48.59 21.40 -7.24
C TRP A 179 47.26 20.69 -7.56
N ALA A 180 47.31 19.52 -8.21
CA ALA A 180 46.14 18.68 -8.39
C ALA A 180 45.58 18.20 -7.04
N GLY A 181 46.46 17.81 -6.11
CA GLY A 181 46.08 17.45 -4.75
C GLY A 181 45.40 18.60 -3.99
N ILE A 182 45.95 19.82 -4.06
CA ILE A 182 45.36 21.02 -3.46
C ILE A 182 44.01 21.33 -4.12
N GLY A 183 43.91 21.22 -5.44
CA GLY A 183 42.65 21.41 -6.17
C GLY A 183 41.57 20.41 -5.73
N VAL A 184 41.92 19.12 -5.65
CA VAL A 184 41.02 18.06 -5.15
C VAL A 184 40.61 18.33 -3.70
N ALA A 185 41.56 18.70 -2.83
CA ALA A 185 41.26 19.04 -1.44
C ALA A 185 40.32 20.24 -1.33
N GLY A 186 40.51 21.29 -2.14
CA GLY A 186 39.63 22.46 -2.20
C GLY A 186 38.22 22.10 -2.65
N VAL A 187 38.08 21.24 -3.66
CA VAL A 187 36.77 20.75 -4.12
C VAL A 187 36.08 19.89 -3.05
N VAL A 188 36.81 19.00 -2.38
CA VAL A 188 36.28 18.19 -1.28
C VAL A 188 35.82 19.08 -0.13
N ALA A 189 36.62 20.09 0.26
CA ALA A 189 36.25 21.03 1.31
C ALA A 189 35.01 21.86 0.96
N TYR A 190 34.90 22.31 -0.30
CA TYR A 190 33.73 23.03 -0.80
C TYR A 190 32.46 22.18 -0.77
N GLU A 191 32.53 20.93 -1.22
CA GLU A 191 31.38 20.01 -1.17
C GLU A 191 31.04 19.57 0.27
N ALA A 192 32.05 19.39 1.13
CA ALA A 192 31.84 19.11 2.54
C ALA A 192 31.12 20.27 3.25
N ALA A 193 31.42 21.52 2.90
CA ALA A 193 30.78 22.70 3.47
C ALA A 193 29.29 22.84 3.09
N LYS A 194 28.84 22.18 2.01
CA LYS A 194 27.42 22.13 1.63
C LYS A 194 26.63 21.06 2.39
N LEU A 195 27.32 20.09 2.99
CA LEU A 195 26.67 19.07 3.79
C LEU A 195 26.32 19.64 5.17
N PRO A 196 25.22 19.19 5.80
CA PRO A 196 24.94 19.53 7.20
C PRO A 196 26.13 19.15 8.08
N PRO A 197 26.38 19.87 9.19
CA PRO A 197 27.40 19.48 10.15
C PRO A 197 27.29 18.00 10.51
N MET A 198 28.39 17.26 10.45
CA MET A 198 28.36 15.79 10.62
C MET A 198 27.76 15.31 11.95
N GLN A 199 27.70 16.21 12.94
CA GLN A 199 27.11 16.00 14.26
C GLN A 199 25.58 16.01 14.24
N THR A 200 24.96 16.69 13.26
CA THR A 200 23.50 16.73 13.08
C THR A 200 22.99 15.71 12.06
N LEU A 201 23.88 15.03 11.34
CA LEU A 201 23.53 13.95 10.43
C LEU A 201 22.94 12.76 11.20
N MET A 202 21.62 12.59 11.08
CA MET A 202 20.89 11.43 11.56
C MET A 202 20.47 10.57 10.37
N VAL A 203 20.55 9.26 10.51
CA VAL A 203 19.97 8.34 9.52
C VAL A 203 18.46 8.59 9.52
N PRO A 204 17.85 8.97 8.38
CA PRO A 204 16.42 9.24 8.33
C PRO A 204 15.64 8.04 8.83
N LYS A 205 14.60 8.24 9.63
CA LYS A 205 13.72 7.14 10.06
C LYS A 205 13.11 6.46 8.82
N ARG A 206 12.88 5.16 8.94
CA ARG A 206 12.20 4.39 7.89
C ARG A 206 10.72 4.83 7.87
N PRO A 207 10.11 5.06 6.69
CA PRO A 207 8.67 5.24 6.59
C PRO A 207 7.93 4.07 7.27
N PRO A 208 6.93 4.34 8.11
CA PRO A 208 6.30 3.33 8.93
C PRO A 208 5.57 2.29 8.08
N THR A 209 5.69 1.03 8.48
CA THR A 209 4.89 -0.07 7.96
C THR A 209 3.65 -0.27 8.82
N ILE A 210 2.49 -0.44 8.19
CA ILE A 210 1.24 -0.77 8.86
C ILE A 210 0.93 -2.23 8.58
N MET A 211 1.10 -3.09 9.58
CA MET A 211 0.70 -4.49 9.51
C MET A 211 -0.75 -4.63 9.98
N ILE A 212 -1.64 -5.07 9.11
CA ILE A 212 -3.07 -5.21 9.39
C ILE A 212 -3.35 -6.67 9.66
N GLN A 213 -3.89 -6.97 10.82
CA GLN A 213 -4.18 -8.31 11.33
C GLN A 213 -5.68 -8.53 11.48
N ALA A 214 -6.13 -9.76 11.27
CA ALA A 214 -7.49 -10.21 11.55
C ALA A 214 -7.76 -10.25 13.07
N ALA A 215 -9.01 -10.56 13.43
CA ALA A 215 -9.40 -10.77 14.82
C ALA A 215 -8.58 -11.88 15.52
N ASP A 216 -8.18 -12.92 14.78
CA ASP A 216 -7.34 -14.03 15.26
C ASP A 216 -5.82 -13.71 15.31
N GLY A 217 -5.42 -12.49 14.91
CA GLY A 217 -4.03 -12.04 14.88
C GLY A 217 -3.26 -12.41 13.60
N LYS A 218 -3.84 -13.17 12.66
CA LYS A 218 -3.17 -13.44 11.38
C LYS A 218 -3.08 -12.19 10.54
N THR A 219 -1.95 -12.00 9.84
CA THR A 219 -1.77 -10.87 8.93
C THR A 219 -2.74 -10.97 7.74
N LEU A 220 -3.58 -9.96 7.58
CA LEU A 220 -4.48 -9.79 6.43
C LEU A 220 -3.79 -9.03 5.31
N ALA A 221 -3.13 -7.92 5.66
CA ALA A 221 -2.46 -7.06 4.69
C ALA A 221 -1.29 -6.31 5.34
N THR A 222 -0.39 -5.81 4.51
CA THR A 222 0.64 -4.86 4.93
C THR A 222 0.56 -3.64 4.02
N ARG A 223 0.64 -2.44 4.62
CA ARG A 223 0.60 -1.14 3.93
C ARG A 223 1.85 -0.32 4.30
N GLY A 224 2.25 0.60 3.41
CA GLY A 224 3.46 1.41 3.54
C GLY A 224 4.50 1.11 2.46
N ASP A 225 5.35 2.10 2.16
CA ASP A 225 6.37 2.04 1.09
C ASP A 225 7.50 1.06 1.40
N MET A 226 7.72 0.73 2.67
CA MET A 226 8.65 -0.33 3.07
C MET A 226 7.82 -1.45 3.69
N GLY A 227 7.72 -2.63 3.07
CA GLY A 227 6.94 -3.75 3.60
C GLY A 227 7.67 -4.53 4.71
N GLY A 228 6.92 -5.03 5.70
CA GLY A 228 7.40 -5.93 6.77
C GLY A 228 8.34 -5.30 7.81
N ALA A 229 8.33 -5.79 9.05
CA ALA A 229 9.27 -5.32 10.08
C ALA A 229 10.73 -5.48 9.63
N ALA A 230 11.61 -4.53 9.99
CA ALA A 230 13.04 -4.66 9.71
C ALA A 230 13.57 -5.99 10.28
N VAL A 231 14.23 -6.80 9.44
CA VAL A 231 14.78 -8.09 9.87
C VAL A 231 16.25 -7.89 10.18
N PRO A 232 16.69 -8.13 11.43
CA PRO A 232 18.09 -8.03 11.77
C PRO A 232 18.91 -9.03 10.96
N LEU A 233 20.09 -8.61 10.52
CA LEU A 233 21.05 -9.43 9.77
C LEU A 233 21.25 -10.84 10.35
N LYS A 234 21.27 -10.97 11.69
CA LYS A 234 21.47 -12.25 12.40
C LYS A 234 20.34 -13.27 12.21
N GLN A 235 19.15 -12.83 11.80
CA GLN A 235 17.99 -13.70 11.55
C GLN A 235 17.89 -14.12 10.08
N LEU A 236 18.73 -13.56 9.21
CA LEU A 236 18.76 -13.91 7.79
C LEU A 236 19.64 -15.14 7.54
N PRO A 237 19.33 -15.94 6.52
CA PRO A 237 20.22 -17.03 6.11
C PRO A 237 21.59 -16.48 5.73
N ALA A 238 22.68 -17.13 6.17
CA ALA A 238 24.05 -16.63 5.97
C ALA A 238 24.40 -16.36 4.48
N TYR A 239 23.83 -17.14 3.56
CA TYR A 239 24.04 -16.94 2.13
C TYR A 239 23.37 -15.67 1.58
N LEU A 240 22.36 -15.11 2.23
CA LEU A 240 21.67 -13.93 1.74
C LEU A 240 22.55 -12.68 1.81
N PRO A 241 23.12 -12.28 2.97
CA PRO A 241 24.09 -11.18 3.01
C PRO A 241 25.32 -11.44 2.13
N ASN A 242 25.80 -12.68 2.11
CA ASN A 242 26.93 -13.10 1.28
C ASN A 242 26.66 -12.92 -0.22
N ALA A 243 25.42 -13.08 -0.68
CA ALA A 243 25.06 -12.83 -2.08
C ALA A 243 25.25 -11.36 -2.48
N PHE A 244 24.88 -10.42 -1.60
CA PHE A 244 25.11 -8.98 -1.83
C PHE A 244 26.60 -8.64 -1.84
N ILE A 245 27.35 -9.12 -0.84
CA ILE A 245 28.80 -8.92 -0.75
C ILE A 245 29.48 -9.49 -2.00
N ALA A 246 29.12 -10.71 -2.40
CA ALA A 246 29.76 -11.39 -3.51
C ALA A 246 29.62 -10.65 -4.86
N ILE A 247 28.49 -10.00 -5.12
CA ILE A 247 28.22 -9.33 -6.39
C ILE A 247 28.48 -7.82 -6.37
N GLU A 248 28.18 -7.13 -5.27
CA GLU A 248 28.31 -5.68 -5.17
C GLU A 248 29.67 -5.25 -4.60
N ASP A 249 30.23 -5.97 -3.62
CA ASP A 249 31.40 -5.51 -2.88
C ASP A 249 32.22 -6.65 -2.25
N ARG A 250 33.05 -7.31 -3.07
CA ARG A 250 33.80 -8.53 -2.68
C ARG A 250 34.72 -8.37 -1.47
N ARG A 251 35.15 -7.15 -1.18
CA ARG A 251 36.09 -6.84 -0.09
C ARG A 251 35.49 -5.91 0.95
N PHE A 252 34.16 -5.98 1.08
CA PHE A 252 33.39 -5.16 2.00
C PHE A 252 33.99 -5.07 3.41
N TYR A 253 34.52 -6.18 3.94
CA TYR A 253 35.11 -6.24 5.28
C TYR A 253 36.57 -5.74 5.35
N GLU A 254 37.27 -5.59 4.24
CA GLU A 254 38.69 -5.23 4.20
C GLU A 254 38.93 -3.73 4.03
N HIS A 255 37.96 -3.01 3.47
CA HIS A 255 38.10 -1.59 3.16
C HIS A 255 37.28 -0.71 4.11
N TRP A 256 37.49 0.62 4.06
CA TRP A 256 36.81 1.57 4.96
C TRP A 256 35.95 2.54 4.14
N GLY A 257 34.81 2.07 3.62
CA GLY A 257 33.89 2.84 2.78
C GLY A 257 34.32 3.06 1.32
N LEU A 258 35.62 3.07 1.03
CA LEU A 258 36.19 3.17 -0.31
C LEU A 258 37.05 1.95 -0.58
N ASP A 259 36.97 1.37 -1.78
CA ASP A 259 37.86 0.30 -2.23
C ASP A 259 38.80 0.79 -3.35
N PRO A 260 40.01 1.30 -3.03
CA PRO A 260 40.96 1.79 -4.04
C PRO A 260 41.42 0.69 -5.01
N VAL A 261 41.63 -0.52 -4.51
CA VAL A 261 42.09 -1.65 -5.32
C VAL A 261 40.94 -2.16 -6.22
N GLY A 262 39.69 -2.07 -5.75
CA GLY A 262 38.51 -2.45 -6.53
C GLY A 262 38.20 -1.43 -7.61
N LEU A 263 38.38 -0.15 -7.28
CA LEU A 263 38.31 0.95 -8.22
C LEU A 263 39.40 0.82 -9.31
N ALA A 264 40.65 0.57 -8.93
CA ALA A 264 41.75 0.37 -9.88
C ALA A 264 41.49 -0.81 -10.82
N ARG A 265 40.99 -1.93 -10.26
CA ARG A 265 40.57 -3.11 -11.04
C ARG A 265 39.44 -2.77 -11.99
N ALA A 266 38.39 -2.10 -11.54
CA ALA A 266 37.25 -1.71 -12.37
C ALA A 266 37.69 -0.78 -13.52
N VAL A 267 38.57 0.19 -13.24
CA VAL A 267 39.15 1.09 -14.25
C VAL A 267 39.93 0.30 -15.29
N ALA A 268 40.86 -0.58 -14.87
CA ALA A 268 41.63 -1.42 -15.78
C ALA A 268 40.73 -2.30 -16.67
N THR A 269 39.71 -2.93 -16.07
CA THR A 269 38.78 -3.81 -16.78
C THR A 269 37.90 -3.05 -17.79
N ASN A 270 37.46 -1.84 -17.43
CA ASN A 270 36.67 -0.97 -18.30
C ASN A 270 37.50 -0.39 -19.47
N LEU A 271 38.78 -0.06 -19.22
CA LEU A 271 39.73 0.37 -20.25
C LEU A 271 39.98 -0.73 -21.29
N VAL A 272 40.21 -1.97 -20.83
CA VAL A 272 40.46 -3.13 -21.71
C VAL A 272 39.22 -3.49 -22.51
N SER A 273 38.02 -3.44 -21.90
CA SER A 273 36.78 -3.86 -22.57
C SER A 273 36.09 -2.77 -23.40
N ARG A 274 36.62 -1.53 -23.42
CA ARG A 274 36.07 -0.35 -24.10
C ARG A 274 34.58 -0.08 -23.81
N ARG A 275 34.04 -0.66 -22.73
CA ARG A 275 32.66 -0.51 -22.24
C ARG A 275 32.68 -0.55 -20.72
N VAL A 276 31.74 0.13 -20.08
CA VAL A 276 31.56 0.05 -18.62
C VAL A 276 30.96 -1.32 -18.29
N ARG A 277 31.77 -2.27 -17.81
CA ARG A 277 31.35 -3.62 -17.42
C ARG A 277 31.27 -3.81 -15.91
N GLN A 278 32.10 -3.12 -15.13
CA GLN A 278 32.12 -3.19 -13.67
C GLN A 278 31.98 -1.82 -13.03
N GLY A 279 31.12 -1.74 -12.02
CA GLY A 279 31.00 -0.57 -11.14
C GLY A 279 32.02 -0.66 -10.01
N GLY A 280 32.69 0.45 -9.70
CA GLY A 280 33.68 0.53 -8.60
C GLY A 280 33.12 1.14 -7.31
N SER A 281 31.79 1.14 -7.11
CA SER A 281 31.17 1.72 -5.90
C SER A 281 30.93 0.64 -4.84
N THR A 282 31.30 0.91 -3.60
CA THR A 282 31.16 0.00 -2.45
C THR A 282 29.73 -0.03 -1.91
N LEU A 283 29.38 -1.03 -1.11
CA LEU A 283 28.07 -1.10 -0.44
C LEU A 283 27.81 0.14 0.42
N THR A 284 28.82 0.62 1.14
CA THR A 284 28.73 1.82 1.97
C THR A 284 28.44 3.08 1.14
N GLN A 285 29.06 3.21 -0.05
CA GLN A 285 28.73 4.32 -0.96
C GLN A 285 27.31 4.21 -1.50
N GLN A 286 26.86 3.00 -1.83
CA GLN A 286 25.49 2.79 -2.27
C GLN A 286 24.48 3.12 -1.16
N LEU A 287 24.78 2.77 0.09
CA LEU A 287 23.99 3.14 1.26
C LEU A 287 23.94 4.66 1.44
N ALA A 288 25.08 5.35 1.41
CA ALA A 288 25.16 6.81 1.51
C ALA A 288 24.32 7.51 0.44
N LYS A 289 24.44 7.04 -0.81
CA LYS A 289 23.64 7.53 -1.94
C LYS A 289 22.14 7.37 -1.69
N ASN A 290 21.72 6.24 -1.15
CA ASN A 290 20.29 5.94 -0.95
C ASN A 290 19.69 6.65 0.27
N LEU A 291 20.49 6.95 1.31
CA LEU A 291 19.99 7.56 2.55
C LEU A 291 19.95 9.09 2.51
N PHE A 292 20.91 9.72 1.84
CA PHE A 292 21.17 11.16 2.06
C PHE A 292 21.13 12.01 0.78
N LEU A 293 21.20 11.40 -0.40
CA LEU A 293 21.44 12.14 -1.64
C LEU A 293 20.29 11.96 -2.64
N THR A 294 20.07 13.01 -3.42
CA THR A 294 19.09 13.01 -4.51
C THR A 294 19.64 12.26 -5.74
N GLN A 295 18.76 11.95 -6.69
CA GLN A 295 19.07 11.08 -7.83
C GLN A 295 19.94 11.73 -8.94
N GLU A 296 20.35 12.98 -8.78
CA GLU A 296 21.15 13.76 -9.74
C GLU A 296 22.56 13.21 -9.99
N ARG A 297 22.89 12.83 -11.23
CA ARG A 297 24.21 12.28 -11.57
C ARG A 297 25.26 13.38 -11.79
N THR A 298 25.74 14.00 -10.72
CA THR A 298 26.81 15.02 -10.77
C THR A 298 28.11 14.52 -10.12
N PHE A 299 29.25 15.10 -10.54
CA PHE A 299 30.55 14.84 -9.89
C PHE A 299 30.54 15.30 -8.42
N SER A 300 29.90 16.43 -8.14
CA SER A 300 29.66 16.92 -6.77
C SER A 300 28.96 15.89 -5.90
N ARG A 301 27.88 15.28 -6.39
CA ARG A 301 27.19 14.20 -5.66
C ARG A 301 28.11 13.03 -5.39
N LYS A 302 28.95 12.63 -6.36
CA LYS A 302 29.85 11.50 -6.15
C LYS A 302 30.87 11.76 -5.04
N ILE A 303 31.33 13.00 -4.89
CA ILE A 303 32.20 13.40 -3.77
C ILE A 303 31.43 13.34 -2.45
N GLN A 304 30.19 13.82 -2.43
CA GLN A 304 29.32 13.72 -1.25
C GLN A 304 29.05 12.26 -0.84
N GLU A 305 28.84 11.34 -1.80
CA GLU A 305 28.72 9.89 -1.54
C GLU A 305 29.94 9.35 -0.81
N VAL A 306 31.15 9.80 -1.20
CA VAL A 306 32.40 9.36 -0.58
C VAL A 306 32.55 9.90 0.84
N ILE A 307 32.28 11.19 1.06
CA ILE A 307 32.35 11.82 2.39
C ILE A 307 31.36 11.13 3.35
N LEU A 308 30.12 10.92 2.91
CA LEU A 308 29.08 10.27 3.70
C LEU A 308 29.37 8.78 3.93
N ALA A 309 29.98 8.09 2.97
CA ALA A 309 30.41 6.69 3.17
C ALA A 309 31.49 6.58 4.26
N LEU A 310 32.47 7.48 4.26
CA LEU A 310 33.49 7.53 5.32
C LEU A 310 32.87 7.84 6.69
N TRP A 311 31.90 8.75 6.73
CA TRP A 311 31.16 9.06 7.95
C TRP A 311 30.36 7.85 8.47
N LEU A 312 29.68 7.11 7.58
CA LEU A 312 28.95 5.88 7.94
C LEU A 312 29.89 4.83 8.56
N GLU A 313 31.10 4.68 8.00
CA GLU A 313 32.11 3.71 8.46
C GLU A 313 32.80 4.09 9.77
N GLN A 314 32.78 5.37 10.12
CA GLN A 314 33.22 5.83 11.44
C GLN A 314 32.13 5.64 12.51
N LYS A 315 30.86 5.76 12.13
CA LYS A 315 29.73 5.73 13.06
C LYS A 315 29.15 4.33 13.29
N PHE A 316 29.22 3.46 12.27
CA PHE A 316 28.59 2.14 12.28
C PHE A 316 29.63 1.05 11.96
N SER A 317 29.46 -0.11 12.58
CA SER A 317 30.22 -1.32 12.25
C SER A 317 29.82 -1.86 10.88
N LYS A 318 30.68 -2.71 10.29
CA LYS A 318 30.38 -3.39 9.01
C LYS A 318 29.07 -4.16 9.01
N ALA A 319 28.76 -4.82 10.13
CA ALA A 319 27.51 -5.55 10.29
C ALA A 319 26.30 -4.59 10.28
N GLU A 320 26.38 -3.46 10.97
CA GLU A 320 25.31 -2.46 10.99
C GLU A 320 25.13 -1.76 9.64
N ILE A 321 26.22 -1.48 8.91
CA ILE A 321 26.16 -0.93 7.55
C ILE A 321 25.43 -1.90 6.62
N LEU A 322 25.78 -3.19 6.69
CA LEU A 322 25.13 -4.21 5.87
C LEU A 322 23.65 -4.39 6.24
N ASP A 323 23.34 -4.37 7.54
CA ASP A 323 21.97 -4.43 8.06
C ASP A 323 21.13 -3.23 7.59
N LEU A 324 21.67 -2.01 7.70
CA LEU A 324 21.05 -0.78 7.18
C LEU A 324 20.82 -0.87 5.67
N TYR A 325 21.82 -1.33 4.92
CA TYR A 325 21.73 -1.48 3.47
C TYR A 325 20.61 -2.46 3.07
N MET A 326 20.62 -3.66 3.63
CA MET A 326 19.65 -4.70 3.29
C MET A 326 18.22 -4.32 3.69
N ASN A 327 18.04 -3.50 4.72
CA ASN A 327 16.71 -3.04 5.16
C ASN A 327 16.24 -1.74 4.46
N ARG A 328 17.07 -1.10 3.63
CA ARG A 328 16.75 0.19 2.99
C ARG A 328 16.81 0.19 1.47
N VAL A 329 17.55 -0.74 0.88
CA VAL A 329 17.76 -0.73 -0.56
C VAL A 329 16.45 -1.04 -1.32
N TYR A 330 16.23 -0.35 -2.43
CA TYR A 330 15.05 -0.52 -3.26
C TYR A 330 15.21 -1.73 -4.19
N PHE A 331 14.27 -2.66 -4.14
CA PHE A 331 14.25 -3.89 -4.95
C PHE A 331 13.31 -3.80 -6.16
N GLY A 332 12.51 -2.74 -6.26
CA GLY A 332 11.57 -2.53 -7.36
C GLY A 332 10.13 -2.77 -6.93
N ALA A 333 9.19 -2.27 -7.74
CA ALA A 333 7.76 -2.45 -7.53
C ALA A 333 7.27 -2.01 -6.13
N GLY A 334 7.86 -0.95 -5.56
CA GLY A 334 7.51 -0.44 -4.23
C GLY A 334 8.08 -1.26 -3.07
N ALA A 335 8.95 -2.25 -3.30
CA ALA A 335 9.59 -2.99 -2.21
C ALA A 335 10.93 -2.37 -1.82
N TYR A 336 11.02 -1.88 -0.58
CA TYR A 336 12.26 -1.43 0.04
C TYR A 336 12.65 -2.36 1.18
N GLY A 337 13.89 -2.82 1.16
CA GLY A 337 14.40 -3.80 2.10
C GLY A 337 14.13 -5.25 1.68
N VAL A 338 14.99 -6.17 2.13
CA VAL A 338 14.96 -7.59 1.75
C VAL A 338 13.69 -8.31 2.20
N GLU A 339 13.12 -7.95 3.36
CA GLU A 339 11.88 -8.53 3.85
C GLU A 339 10.70 -8.16 2.96
N ALA A 340 10.53 -6.86 2.65
CA ALA A 340 9.50 -6.39 1.73
C ALA A 340 9.61 -7.07 0.37
N ALA A 341 10.84 -7.16 -0.16
CA ALA A 341 11.10 -7.75 -1.47
C ALA A 341 10.81 -9.26 -1.48
N SER A 342 11.19 -9.97 -0.42
CA SER A 342 10.91 -11.40 -0.28
C SER A 342 9.41 -11.68 -0.19
N GLN A 343 8.67 -10.91 0.61
CA GLN A 343 7.22 -11.07 0.66
C GLN A 343 6.57 -10.71 -0.68
N ARG A 344 7.02 -9.64 -1.32
CA ARG A 344 6.48 -9.20 -2.60
C ARG A 344 6.72 -10.17 -3.74
N TYR A 345 7.92 -10.76 -3.83
CA TYR A 345 8.30 -11.62 -4.94
C TYR A 345 8.07 -13.10 -4.67
N PHE A 346 8.20 -13.54 -3.42
CA PHE A 346 8.19 -14.97 -3.07
C PHE A 346 7.10 -15.33 -2.06
N GLY A 347 6.32 -14.37 -1.56
CA GLY A 347 5.22 -14.63 -0.62
C GLY A 347 5.67 -15.16 0.74
N LYS A 348 6.94 -14.94 1.13
CA LYS A 348 7.51 -15.46 2.38
C LYS A 348 8.53 -14.51 2.99
N SER A 349 8.84 -14.70 4.27
CA SER A 349 9.84 -13.91 4.98
C SER A 349 11.25 -14.12 4.41
N ALA A 350 12.07 -13.07 4.44
CA ALA A 350 13.49 -13.09 4.10
C ALA A 350 14.29 -14.07 4.97
N ARG A 351 13.76 -14.47 6.14
CA ARG A 351 14.35 -15.53 6.98
C ARG A 351 14.32 -16.90 6.30
N ASN A 352 13.38 -17.12 5.37
CA ASN A 352 13.08 -18.43 4.76
C ASN A 352 13.36 -18.44 3.24
N VAL A 353 14.10 -17.47 2.71
CA VAL A 353 14.47 -17.47 1.29
C VAL A 353 15.52 -18.53 1.00
N THR A 354 15.42 -19.16 -0.16
CA THR A 354 16.40 -20.12 -0.69
C THR A 354 17.63 -19.41 -1.25
N LEU A 355 18.70 -20.17 -1.54
CA LEU A 355 19.90 -19.64 -2.17
C LEU A 355 19.63 -18.97 -3.54
N ALA A 356 18.76 -19.57 -4.37
CA ALA A 356 18.40 -19.01 -5.67
C ALA A 356 17.61 -17.68 -5.53
N GLU A 357 16.72 -17.60 -4.55
CA GLU A 357 15.95 -16.39 -4.25
C GLU A 357 16.84 -15.29 -3.66
N ALA A 358 17.79 -15.65 -2.79
CA ALA A 358 18.79 -14.73 -2.28
C ALA A 358 19.69 -14.14 -3.38
N ALA A 359 20.15 -14.99 -4.30
CA ALA A 359 20.92 -14.56 -5.46
C ALA A 359 20.10 -13.64 -6.39
N MET A 360 18.81 -13.92 -6.56
CA MET A 360 17.90 -13.04 -7.30
C MET A 360 17.76 -11.68 -6.61
N LEU A 361 17.49 -11.63 -5.30
CA LEU A 361 17.38 -10.39 -4.54
C LEU A 361 18.66 -9.54 -4.65
N ALA A 362 19.83 -10.15 -4.45
CA ALA A 362 21.10 -9.45 -4.60
C ALA A 362 21.31 -8.94 -6.04
N GLY A 363 20.92 -9.73 -7.04
CA GLY A 363 21.10 -9.41 -8.45
C GLY A 363 20.26 -8.23 -8.95
N ILE A 364 19.03 -8.07 -8.45
CA ILE A 364 18.08 -7.06 -8.95
C ILE A 364 18.40 -5.64 -8.48
N VAL A 365 19.14 -5.47 -7.38
CA VAL A 365 19.43 -4.16 -6.77
C VAL A 365 20.13 -3.17 -7.70
N ASN A 366 20.96 -3.66 -8.62
CA ASN A 366 21.65 -2.82 -9.59
C ASN A 366 20.67 -2.11 -10.55
N ALA A 367 19.58 -2.77 -10.91
CA ALA A 367 18.53 -2.22 -11.77
C ALA A 367 17.15 -2.69 -11.31
N PRO A 368 16.62 -2.14 -10.20
CA PRO A 368 15.43 -2.68 -9.51
C PRO A 368 14.19 -2.68 -10.41
N SER A 369 13.88 -1.53 -11.02
CA SER A 369 12.78 -1.43 -11.99
C SER A 369 13.05 -2.31 -13.22
N ARG A 370 14.28 -2.26 -13.74
CA ARG A 370 14.95 -3.16 -14.68
C ARG A 370 14.47 -4.62 -14.63
N LEU A 371 14.92 -5.22 -13.54
CA LEU A 371 15.08 -6.64 -13.31
C LEU A 371 14.06 -7.17 -12.30
N ALA A 372 13.08 -6.36 -11.91
CA ALA A 372 11.98 -6.80 -11.05
C ALA A 372 11.39 -8.12 -11.59
N PRO A 373 11.36 -9.20 -10.80
CA PRO A 373 10.90 -10.51 -11.26
C PRO A 373 9.46 -10.50 -11.77
N THR A 374 8.62 -9.62 -11.20
CA THR A 374 7.23 -9.38 -11.64
C THR A 374 7.11 -8.77 -13.04
N ARG A 375 8.20 -8.23 -13.57
CA ARG A 375 8.23 -7.57 -14.89
C ARG A 375 9.06 -8.36 -15.91
N ASN A 376 10.22 -8.87 -15.49
CA ASN A 376 11.09 -9.66 -16.36
C ASN A 376 11.81 -10.75 -15.54
N LEU A 377 11.10 -11.86 -15.30
CA LEU A 377 11.61 -13.00 -14.55
C LEU A 377 12.89 -13.59 -15.16
N LYS A 378 12.94 -13.72 -16.50
CA LYS A 378 14.10 -14.29 -17.19
C LYS A 378 15.37 -13.48 -16.93
N ALA A 379 15.31 -12.15 -17.10
CA ALA A 379 16.47 -11.30 -16.84
C ALA A 379 16.87 -11.29 -15.35
N ALA A 380 15.91 -11.43 -14.44
CA ALA A 380 16.18 -11.59 -13.01
C ALA A 380 16.93 -12.90 -12.72
N GLN A 381 16.51 -14.01 -13.34
CA GLN A 381 17.15 -15.32 -13.19
C GLN A 381 18.56 -15.36 -13.80
N GLU A 382 18.75 -14.79 -14.99
CA GLU A 382 20.06 -14.66 -15.62
C GLU A 382 21.02 -13.84 -14.74
N ARG A 383 20.53 -12.76 -14.14
CA ARG A 383 21.33 -11.97 -13.20
C ARG A 383 21.62 -12.73 -11.91
N ALA A 384 20.66 -13.50 -11.38
CA ALA A 384 20.86 -14.36 -10.22
C ALA A 384 21.95 -15.42 -10.46
N ALA A 385 22.00 -16.01 -11.65
CA ALA A 385 23.05 -16.96 -12.03
C ALA A 385 24.46 -16.34 -11.95
N LEU A 386 24.62 -15.07 -12.33
CA LEU A 386 25.90 -14.36 -12.17
C LEU A 386 26.27 -14.14 -10.70
N VAL A 387 25.27 -13.93 -9.83
CA VAL A 387 25.50 -13.83 -8.39
C VAL A 387 25.97 -15.16 -7.83
N LEU A 388 25.30 -16.26 -8.19
CA LEU A 388 25.68 -17.61 -7.76
C LEU A 388 27.11 -17.96 -8.17
N GLY A 389 27.50 -17.70 -9.42
CA GLY A 389 28.88 -17.89 -9.88
C GLY A 389 29.87 -17.02 -9.09
N SER A 390 29.54 -15.75 -8.83
CA SER A 390 30.40 -14.89 -8.00
C SER A 390 30.53 -15.37 -6.55
N MET A 391 29.48 -16.00 -6.00
CA MET A 391 29.53 -16.61 -4.66
C MET A 391 30.41 -17.86 -4.65
N GLN A 392 30.32 -18.69 -5.69
CA GLN A 392 31.15 -19.90 -5.82
C GLN A 392 32.64 -19.54 -6.03
N ASP A 393 32.94 -18.56 -6.90
CA ASP A 393 34.30 -18.04 -7.15
C ASP A 393 34.99 -17.59 -5.85
N GLN A 394 34.21 -17.12 -4.88
CA GLN A 394 34.68 -16.62 -3.58
C GLN A 394 34.63 -17.70 -2.48
N GLY A 395 34.25 -18.93 -2.80
CA GLY A 395 34.13 -20.02 -1.83
C GLY A 395 33.00 -19.87 -0.81
N LEU A 396 32.03 -18.97 -1.07
CA LEU A 396 30.88 -18.72 -0.18
C LEU A 396 29.80 -19.82 -0.30
N ILE A 397 29.82 -20.56 -1.40
CA ILE A 397 28.98 -21.74 -1.66
C ILE A 397 29.82 -22.82 -2.37
N SER A 398 29.41 -24.09 -2.22
CA SER A 398 30.03 -25.19 -2.99
C SER A 398 29.52 -25.22 -4.44
N ALA A 399 30.29 -25.86 -5.33
CA ALA A 399 29.88 -26.07 -6.72
C ALA A 399 28.55 -26.86 -6.84
N ASP A 400 28.31 -27.79 -5.93
CA ASP A 400 27.04 -28.55 -5.88
C ASP A 400 25.86 -27.66 -5.49
N MET A 401 26.05 -26.72 -4.54
CA MET A 401 25.03 -25.75 -4.17
C MET A 401 24.71 -24.79 -5.32
N GLU A 402 25.73 -24.33 -6.04
CA GLU A 402 25.54 -23.52 -7.25
C GLU A 402 24.72 -24.29 -8.30
N LYS A 403 25.14 -25.51 -8.63
CA LYS A 403 24.47 -26.36 -9.62
C LYS A 403 23.02 -26.63 -9.24
N LEU A 404 22.73 -26.91 -7.97
CA LEU A 404 21.37 -27.11 -7.47
C LEU A 404 20.52 -25.84 -7.58
N ALA A 405 21.07 -24.67 -7.24
CA ALA A 405 20.38 -23.39 -7.34
C ALA A 405 20.10 -23.00 -8.80
N LEU A 406 21.03 -23.30 -9.73
CA LEU A 406 20.82 -23.10 -11.17
C LEU A 406 19.78 -24.06 -11.76
N ALA A 407 19.71 -25.31 -11.26
CA ALA A 407 18.71 -26.28 -11.67
C ALA A 407 17.30 -25.95 -11.17
N ARG A 408 17.19 -25.13 -10.11
CA ARG A 408 15.92 -24.69 -9.51
C ARG A 408 15.91 -23.16 -9.36
N PRO A 409 15.84 -22.41 -10.47
CA PRO A 409 15.88 -20.96 -10.42
C PRO A 409 14.67 -20.41 -9.68
N ALA A 410 14.86 -19.28 -8.99
CA ALA A 410 13.78 -18.62 -8.26
C ALA A 410 12.64 -18.22 -9.22
N THR A 411 11.41 -18.35 -8.74
CA THR A 411 10.18 -17.97 -9.47
C THR A 411 9.40 -16.99 -8.62
N VAL A 412 8.52 -16.20 -9.24
CA VAL A 412 7.65 -15.28 -8.51
C VAL A 412 6.48 -16.05 -7.94
N ALA A 413 6.17 -15.85 -6.67
CA ALA A 413 4.91 -16.29 -6.11
C ALA A 413 3.75 -15.63 -6.87
N PRO A 414 2.64 -16.34 -7.12
CA PRO A 414 1.45 -15.70 -7.65
C PRO A 414 1.08 -14.52 -6.73
N PRO A 415 0.62 -13.38 -7.29
CA PRO A 415 0.16 -12.28 -6.47
C PRO A 415 -0.89 -12.84 -5.50
N SER A 416 -0.65 -12.71 -4.20
CA SER A 416 -1.75 -12.74 -3.24
C SER A 416 -2.54 -11.47 -3.52
N ALA A 417 -3.47 -11.55 -4.47
CA ALA A 417 -4.40 -10.46 -4.73
C ALA A 417 -5.01 -10.08 -3.37
N PRO A 418 -4.96 -8.81 -2.96
CA PRO A 418 -5.60 -8.40 -1.71
C PRO A 418 -7.06 -8.87 -1.67
N GLY A 419 -7.68 -9.07 -2.85
CA GLY A 419 -9.07 -9.46 -2.93
C GLY A 419 -9.91 -8.45 -2.17
N SER A 420 -10.92 -8.92 -1.46
CA SER A 420 -11.76 -8.04 -0.64
C SER A 420 -11.03 -7.40 0.54
N ILE A 421 -9.91 -7.96 1.01
CA ILE A 421 -9.11 -7.39 2.10
C ILE A 421 -8.53 -6.03 1.72
N GLY A 422 -8.34 -5.75 0.42
CA GLY A 422 -7.89 -4.44 -0.03
C GLY A 422 -8.78 -3.29 0.45
N TYR A 423 -10.10 -3.46 0.40
CA TYR A 423 -11.06 -2.46 0.87
C TYR A 423 -10.96 -2.21 2.38
N VAL A 424 -10.83 -3.30 3.15
CA VAL A 424 -10.61 -3.24 4.61
C VAL A 424 -9.31 -2.51 4.91
N ALA A 425 -8.23 -2.88 4.22
CA ALA A 425 -6.90 -2.35 4.49
C ALA A 425 -6.83 -0.84 4.23
N ASP A 426 -7.45 -0.37 3.15
CA ASP A 426 -7.48 1.06 2.82
C ASP A 426 -8.35 1.83 3.82
N TRP A 427 -9.49 1.26 4.21
CA TRP A 427 -10.36 1.86 5.24
C TRP A 427 -9.66 1.93 6.61
N VAL A 428 -8.90 0.90 6.98
CA VAL A 428 -8.07 0.91 8.20
C VAL A 428 -7.03 2.02 8.16
N VAL A 429 -6.33 2.19 7.04
CA VAL A 429 -5.32 3.26 6.88
C VAL A 429 -5.97 4.63 6.98
N GLU A 430 -7.12 4.84 6.32
CA GLU A 430 -7.88 6.10 6.39
C GLU A 430 -8.31 6.45 7.83
N GLN A 431 -8.69 5.44 8.62
CA GLN A 431 -9.13 5.64 10.00
C GLN A 431 -7.96 5.80 10.98
N LEU A 432 -6.78 5.24 10.67
CA LEU A 432 -5.66 5.14 11.60
C LEU A 432 -5.17 6.51 12.08
N ASP A 433 -5.07 7.48 11.17
CA ASP A 433 -4.62 8.85 11.48
C ASP A 433 -5.48 9.51 12.56
N SER A 434 -6.79 9.24 12.57
CA SER A 434 -7.72 9.79 13.57
C SER A 434 -7.51 9.20 14.98
N TYR A 435 -6.91 8.01 15.09
CA TYR A 435 -6.71 7.32 16.37
C TYR A 435 -5.31 7.56 16.96
N VAL A 436 -4.27 7.60 16.13
CA VAL A 436 -2.88 7.64 16.61
C VAL A 436 -2.06 8.83 16.10
N GLY A 437 -2.61 9.65 15.20
CA GLY A 437 -1.88 10.78 14.59
C GLY A 437 -0.76 10.33 13.65
N GLU A 438 0.27 11.16 13.49
CA GLU A 438 1.40 10.87 12.61
C GLU A 438 2.23 9.67 13.12
N LEU A 439 2.33 8.63 12.28
CA LEU A 439 3.04 7.41 12.61
C LEU A 439 4.56 7.63 12.61
N SER A 440 5.19 7.46 13.78
CA SER A 440 6.63 7.67 13.96
C SER A 440 7.49 6.39 13.79
N GLY A 441 6.85 5.24 13.55
CA GLY A 441 7.47 3.93 13.36
C GLY A 441 6.44 2.86 12.97
N ASP A 442 6.91 1.63 12.74
CA ASP A 442 6.04 0.52 12.34
C ASP A 442 4.94 0.26 13.39
N VAL A 443 3.75 -0.09 12.91
CA VAL A 443 2.59 -0.41 13.75
C VAL A 443 1.92 -1.70 13.32
N SER A 444 1.39 -2.43 14.29
CA SER A 444 0.47 -3.55 14.06
C SER A 444 -0.94 -3.12 14.45
N VAL A 445 -1.86 -3.18 13.50
CA VAL A 445 -3.28 -2.89 13.67
C VAL A 445 -4.04 -4.21 13.68
N ARG A 446 -4.63 -4.56 14.83
CA ARG A 446 -5.56 -5.67 14.92
C ARG A 446 -6.96 -5.18 14.60
N THR A 447 -7.61 -5.87 13.67
CA THR A 447 -8.96 -5.56 13.24
C THR A 447 -9.98 -6.52 13.85
N THR A 448 -11.26 -6.21 13.69
CA THR A 448 -12.37 -7.10 14.02
C THR A 448 -12.71 -8.10 12.92
N ILE A 449 -12.03 -8.03 11.77
CA ILE A 449 -12.36 -8.84 10.59
C ILE A 449 -12.06 -10.31 10.86
N ASP A 450 -13.04 -11.16 10.56
CA ASP A 450 -12.89 -12.60 10.51
C ASP A 450 -12.51 -13.01 9.08
N ALA A 451 -11.33 -13.60 8.90
CA ALA A 451 -10.80 -13.94 7.58
C ALA A 451 -11.68 -14.96 6.84
N ASN A 452 -12.34 -15.88 7.55
CA ASN A 452 -13.22 -16.86 6.95
C ASN A 452 -14.56 -16.22 6.55
N MET A 453 -15.18 -15.41 7.41
CA MET A 453 -16.40 -14.66 7.05
C MET A 453 -16.15 -13.73 5.87
N GLN A 454 -15.00 -13.06 5.84
CA GLN A 454 -14.60 -12.20 4.73
C GLN A 454 -14.50 -12.98 3.41
N ALA A 455 -13.89 -14.17 3.43
CA ALA A 455 -13.77 -15.02 2.25
C ALA A 455 -15.14 -15.52 1.78
N GLN A 456 -16.01 -15.95 2.70
CA GLN A 456 -17.38 -16.38 2.40
C GLN A 456 -18.23 -15.23 1.85
N ALA A 457 -18.10 -14.02 2.41
CA ALA A 457 -18.79 -12.83 1.92
C ALA A 457 -18.37 -12.48 0.48
N GLN A 458 -17.07 -12.55 0.17
CA GLN A 458 -16.59 -12.34 -1.20
C GLN A 458 -17.11 -13.42 -2.15
N ALA A 459 -17.12 -14.68 -1.73
CA ALA A 459 -17.64 -15.78 -2.54
C ALA A 459 -19.14 -15.60 -2.82
N ALA A 460 -19.95 -15.32 -1.80
CA ALA A 460 -21.39 -15.11 -1.94
C ALA A 460 -21.73 -13.95 -2.87
N LEU A 461 -21.01 -12.82 -2.75
CA LEU A 461 -21.19 -11.67 -3.64
C LEU A 461 -20.79 -11.99 -5.08
N SER A 462 -19.65 -12.67 -5.26
CA SER A 462 -19.14 -13.05 -6.59
C SER A 462 -20.08 -14.03 -7.29
N GLU A 463 -20.56 -15.04 -6.57
CA GLU A 463 -21.53 -16.02 -7.08
C GLU A 463 -22.85 -15.34 -7.46
N THR A 464 -23.35 -14.44 -6.61
CA THR A 464 -24.60 -13.70 -6.86
C THR A 464 -24.49 -12.83 -8.11
N LEU A 465 -23.38 -12.11 -8.28
CA LEU A 465 -23.13 -11.30 -9.47
C LEU A 465 -22.94 -12.16 -10.73
N ALA A 466 -22.28 -13.32 -10.63
CA ALA A 466 -22.13 -14.24 -11.75
C ALA A 466 -23.48 -14.83 -12.18
N LYS A 467 -24.31 -15.23 -11.22
CA LYS A 467 -25.62 -15.87 -11.46
C LYS A 467 -26.68 -14.88 -11.95
N SER A 468 -26.69 -13.67 -11.41
CA SER A 468 -27.83 -12.74 -11.56
C SER A 468 -27.44 -11.36 -12.08
N GLY A 469 -26.16 -10.98 -12.05
CA GLY A 469 -25.71 -9.63 -12.42
C GLY A 469 -26.10 -9.25 -13.85
N GLY A 470 -25.89 -10.16 -14.81
CA GLY A 470 -26.28 -9.93 -16.21
C GLY A 470 -27.79 -9.74 -16.41
N LYS A 471 -28.62 -10.52 -15.68
CA LYS A 471 -30.09 -10.43 -15.76
C LYS A 471 -30.62 -9.08 -15.30
N PHE A 472 -30.00 -8.50 -14.27
CA PHE A 472 -30.46 -7.24 -13.66
C PHE A 472 -29.64 -6.02 -14.10
N GLY A 473 -28.66 -6.19 -14.99
CA GLY A 473 -27.75 -5.10 -15.39
C GLY A 473 -26.85 -4.60 -14.24
N VAL A 474 -26.54 -5.47 -13.28
CA VAL A 474 -25.76 -5.14 -12.08
C VAL A 474 -24.34 -5.69 -12.21
N GLY A 475 -23.34 -4.80 -12.21
CA GLY A 475 -21.92 -5.17 -12.30
C GLY A 475 -21.14 -5.07 -10.99
N GLN A 476 -21.76 -4.57 -9.92
CA GLN A 476 -21.11 -4.28 -8.64
C GLN A 476 -22.02 -4.68 -7.48
N GLY A 477 -21.41 -4.94 -6.32
CA GLY A 477 -22.11 -5.20 -5.07
C GLY A 477 -21.31 -4.68 -3.87
N ALA A 478 -21.96 -4.62 -2.72
CA ALA A 478 -21.31 -4.34 -1.44
C ALA A 478 -21.94 -5.21 -0.36
N LEU A 479 -21.17 -5.54 0.67
CA LEU A 479 -21.64 -6.34 1.80
C LEU A 479 -20.93 -5.86 3.07
N VAL A 480 -21.69 -5.71 4.14
CA VAL A 480 -21.19 -5.46 5.50
C VAL A 480 -21.83 -6.48 6.43
N SER A 481 -21.01 -7.15 7.24
CA SER A 481 -21.46 -7.99 8.35
C SER A 481 -20.93 -7.42 9.65
N LEU A 482 -21.83 -7.22 10.61
CA LEU A 482 -21.57 -6.63 11.92
C LEU A 482 -21.96 -7.61 13.01
N ASP A 483 -21.26 -7.54 14.13
CA ASP A 483 -21.66 -8.15 15.39
C ASP A 483 -22.54 -7.19 16.20
N THR A 484 -23.13 -7.71 17.27
CA THR A 484 -24.10 -7.01 18.14
C THR A 484 -23.50 -5.82 18.91
N ASP A 485 -22.18 -5.70 18.97
CA ASP A 485 -21.43 -4.59 19.55
C ASP A 485 -20.97 -3.54 18.51
N GLY A 486 -21.25 -3.77 17.22
CA GLY A 486 -20.81 -2.93 16.11
C GLY A 486 -19.44 -3.31 15.52
N ALA A 487 -18.83 -4.42 15.94
CA ALA A 487 -17.61 -4.93 15.32
C ALA A 487 -17.88 -5.39 13.88
N VAL A 488 -17.16 -4.84 12.90
CA VAL A 488 -17.27 -5.26 11.49
C VAL A 488 -16.52 -6.58 11.31
N LYS A 489 -17.23 -7.66 11.01
CA LYS A 489 -16.65 -9.00 10.82
C LYS A 489 -16.28 -9.28 9.37
N ALA A 490 -17.04 -8.73 8.43
CA ALA A 490 -16.73 -8.79 7.00
C ALA A 490 -17.16 -7.51 6.28
N LEU A 491 -16.38 -7.08 5.29
CA LEU A 491 -16.63 -5.88 4.49
C LEU A 491 -16.15 -6.06 3.05
N ILE A 492 -17.09 -6.01 2.11
CA ILE A 492 -16.83 -6.08 0.66
C ILE A 492 -17.24 -4.77 0.02
N GLY A 493 -16.28 -4.04 -0.56
CA GLY A 493 -16.50 -2.72 -1.18
C GLY A 493 -16.86 -2.76 -2.67
N GLY A 494 -16.78 -3.93 -3.32
CA GLY A 494 -16.99 -4.06 -4.77
C GLY A 494 -16.75 -5.48 -5.26
N LYS A 495 -17.00 -5.71 -6.56
CA LYS A 495 -16.79 -7.02 -7.20
C LYS A 495 -15.31 -7.44 -7.20
N SER A 496 -14.43 -6.51 -7.51
CA SER A 496 -12.99 -6.71 -7.66
C SER A 496 -12.26 -5.46 -7.18
N TYR A 497 -11.40 -5.63 -6.17
CA TYR A 497 -10.60 -4.55 -5.62
C TYR A 497 -9.54 -4.07 -6.63
N GLU A 498 -9.01 -5.01 -7.41
CA GLU A 498 -7.99 -4.77 -8.43
C GLU A 498 -8.54 -3.94 -9.60
N GLU A 499 -9.83 -4.09 -9.92
CA GLU A 499 -10.51 -3.28 -10.93
C GLU A 499 -11.00 -1.94 -10.38
N SER A 500 -11.47 -1.90 -9.12
CA SER A 500 -12.05 -0.71 -8.52
C SER A 500 -11.83 -0.69 -7.01
N GLN A 501 -10.96 0.20 -6.54
CA GLN A 501 -10.69 0.43 -5.11
C GLN A 501 -11.77 1.27 -4.42
N PHE A 502 -12.79 1.74 -5.15
CA PHE A 502 -13.89 2.53 -4.58
C PHE A 502 -14.74 1.67 -3.63
N ASN A 503 -14.66 1.95 -2.33
CA ASN A 503 -15.31 1.17 -1.29
C ASN A 503 -16.81 1.52 -1.17
N ARG A 504 -17.67 0.77 -1.86
CA ARG A 504 -19.12 1.00 -1.87
C ARG A 504 -19.82 0.68 -0.55
N ALA A 505 -19.21 -0.14 0.31
CA ALA A 505 -19.78 -0.47 1.61
C ALA A 505 -19.79 0.73 2.56
N VAL A 506 -18.76 1.57 2.49
CA VAL A 506 -18.54 2.69 3.40
C VAL A 506 -18.87 4.03 2.75
N THR A 507 -18.44 4.25 1.50
CA THR A 507 -18.45 5.58 0.88
C THR A 507 -19.65 5.81 -0.03
N ALA A 508 -20.15 4.77 -0.71
CA ALA A 508 -21.23 4.94 -1.68
C ALA A 508 -22.56 5.15 -0.96
N ARG A 509 -23.21 6.27 -1.24
CA ARG A 509 -24.57 6.55 -0.80
C ARG A 509 -25.56 6.09 -1.86
N ARG A 510 -26.60 5.39 -1.42
CA ARG A 510 -27.72 4.92 -2.26
C ARG A 510 -29.03 5.04 -1.50
N GLN A 511 -30.12 5.23 -2.23
CA GLN A 511 -31.46 5.14 -1.67
C GLN A 511 -31.69 3.72 -1.12
N PRO A 512 -31.95 3.54 0.19
CA PRO A 512 -32.16 2.23 0.80
C PRO A 512 -33.53 1.64 0.42
N GLY A 513 -34.43 2.43 -0.15
CA GLY A 513 -35.76 1.97 -0.52
C GLY A 513 -36.55 1.49 0.70
N SER A 514 -37.24 0.35 0.55
CA SER A 514 -38.04 -0.24 1.64
C SER A 514 -37.22 -0.68 2.87
N ALA A 515 -35.89 -0.82 2.77
CA ALA A 515 -35.05 -1.06 3.93
C ALA A 515 -35.03 0.13 4.92
N PHE A 516 -35.64 1.27 4.57
CA PHE A 516 -35.84 2.39 5.50
C PHE A 516 -37.10 2.24 6.38
N LYS A 517 -38.02 1.32 6.04
CA LYS A 517 -39.30 1.19 6.74
C LYS A 517 -39.18 0.91 8.25
N PRO A 518 -38.24 0.11 8.75
CA PRO A 518 -38.12 -0.10 10.20
C PRO A 518 -38.02 1.19 11.03
N PHE A 519 -37.38 2.26 10.52
CA PHE A 519 -37.32 3.55 11.21
C PHE A 519 -38.70 4.23 11.32
N ILE A 520 -39.55 4.07 10.30
CA ILE A 520 -40.92 4.61 10.27
C ILE A 520 -41.78 3.86 11.28
N TYR A 521 -41.76 2.54 11.22
CA TYR A 521 -42.59 1.69 12.08
C TYR A 521 -42.17 1.80 13.53
N LEU A 522 -40.86 1.82 13.82
CA LEU A 522 -40.36 2.08 15.18
C LEU A 522 -40.86 3.43 15.72
N THR A 523 -40.79 4.50 14.91
CA THR A 523 -41.30 5.81 15.31
C THR A 523 -42.80 5.77 15.62
N ALA A 524 -43.57 4.98 14.87
CA ALA A 524 -45.01 4.83 15.11
C ALA A 524 -45.32 4.01 16.38
N LEU A 525 -44.56 2.96 16.65
CA LEU A 525 -44.67 2.19 17.90
C LEU A 525 -44.34 3.04 19.13
N GLU A 526 -43.28 3.85 19.06
CA GLU A 526 -42.90 4.81 20.10
C GLU A 526 -43.94 5.93 20.30
N ARG A 527 -44.87 6.10 19.35
CA ARG A 527 -46.03 7.02 19.44
C ARG A 527 -47.30 6.33 19.94
N GLY A 528 -47.19 5.08 20.40
CA GLY A 528 -48.28 4.33 21.04
C GLY A 528 -49.04 3.39 20.10
N LEU A 529 -48.58 3.19 18.86
CA LEU A 529 -49.14 2.12 18.02
C LEU A 529 -48.57 0.75 18.43
N THR A 530 -49.25 -0.32 18.05
CA THR A 530 -48.81 -1.70 18.29
C THR A 530 -48.75 -2.48 16.97
N PRO A 531 -48.10 -3.66 16.94
CA PRO A 531 -48.11 -4.53 15.76
C PRO A 531 -49.51 -4.85 15.23
N GLU A 532 -50.51 -4.93 16.12
CA GLU A 532 -51.91 -5.23 15.83
C GLU A 532 -52.71 -4.01 15.36
N THR A 533 -52.16 -2.80 15.48
CA THR A 533 -52.81 -1.57 15.01
C THR A 533 -53.16 -1.70 13.53
N VAL A 534 -54.42 -1.41 13.19
CA VAL A 534 -54.92 -1.51 11.81
C VAL A 534 -54.76 -0.18 11.08
N ARG A 535 -54.27 -0.23 9.84
CA ARG A 535 -54.26 0.89 8.89
C ARG A 535 -54.77 0.41 7.53
N GLU A 536 -55.25 1.37 6.75
CA GLU A 536 -55.81 1.09 5.43
C GLU A 536 -54.72 1.14 4.36
N ASP A 537 -54.51 0.02 3.68
CA ASP A 537 -53.80 -0.09 2.42
C ASP A 537 -54.77 0.22 1.28
N ALA A 538 -54.76 1.47 0.83
CA ALA A 538 -55.56 2.01 -0.27
C ALA A 538 -54.78 3.11 -1.02
N PRO A 539 -55.19 3.49 -2.25
CA PRO A 539 -54.56 4.59 -2.98
C PRO A 539 -54.45 5.86 -2.12
N ILE A 540 -53.36 6.59 -2.27
CA ILE A 540 -53.13 7.87 -1.59
C ILE A 540 -52.58 8.89 -2.57
N GLN A 541 -53.05 10.13 -2.47
CA GLN A 541 -52.58 11.24 -3.29
C GLN A 541 -52.21 12.43 -2.42
N LEU A 542 -50.97 12.93 -2.59
CA LEU A 542 -50.42 14.05 -1.82
C LEU A 542 -49.86 15.08 -2.79
N LYS A 543 -50.56 16.20 -2.97
CA LYS A 543 -50.10 17.32 -3.82
C LYS A 543 -49.60 16.88 -5.21
N GLY A 544 -50.32 15.95 -5.85
CA GLY A 544 -49.96 15.40 -7.16
C GLY A 544 -49.08 14.15 -7.14
N TRP A 545 -48.43 13.82 -6.01
CA TRP A 545 -47.70 12.57 -5.83
C TRP A 545 -48.66 11.42 -5.48
N ARG A 546 -48.58 10.32 -6.23
CA ARG A 546 -49.41 9.11 -6.07
C ARG A 546 -48.51 7.90 -5.86
N PRO A 547 -48.04 7.62 -4.64
CA PRO A 547 -47.25 6.42 -4.36
C PRO A 547 -48.14 5.19 -4.39
N GLU A 548 -47.60 4.10 -4.92
CA GLU A 548 -48.31 2.83 -5.12
C GLU A 548 -47.49 1.66 -4.55
N ASN A 549 -48.16 0.55 -4.26
CA ASN A 549 -47.49 -0.70 -3.90
C ASN A 549 -46.80 -1.30 -5.13
N SER A 550 -45.73 -2.07 -4.93
CA SER A 550 -45.02 -2.72 -6.04
C SER A 550 -45.88 -3.69 -6.85
N THR A 551 -46.93 -4.23 -6.24
CA THR A 551 -47.92 -5.12 -6.89
C THR A 551 -49.04 -4.37 -7.60
N HIS A 552 -49.20 -3.07 -7.35
CA HIS A 552 -50.36 -2.25 -7.78
C HIS A 552 -51.71 -2.71 -7.20
N ASP A 553 -51.69 -3.64 -6.24
CA ASP A 553 -52.85 -4.14 -5.51
C ASP A 553 -52.92 -3.54 -4.11
N TYR A 554 -54.14 -3.48 -3.56
CA TYR A 554 -54.45 -2.91 -2.25
C TYR A 554 -55.18 -3.94 -1.39
N LYS A 555 -54.73 -4.13 -0.15
CA LYS A 555 -55.24 -5.14 0.79
C LYS A 555 -56.34 -4.63 1.71
N GLY A 556 -56.67 -3.34 1.66
CA GLY A 556 -57.65 -2.73 2.56
C GLY A 556 -57.13 -2.69 3.99
N ALA A 557 -57.95 -3.07 4.97
CA ALA A 557 -57.55 -3.06 6.37
C ALA A 557 -56.48 -4.13 6.67
N VAL A 558 -55.30 -3.69 7.12
CA VAL A 558 -54.17 -4.55 7.48
C VAL A 558 -53.56 -4.11 8.80
N THR A 559 -53.02 -5.07 9.55
CA THR A 559 -52.22 -4.77 10.76
C THR A 559 -50.86 -4.17 10.38
N LEU A 560 -50.21 -3.45 11.30
CA LEU A 560 -48.85 -2.94 11.06
C LEU A 560 -47.85 -4.09 10.85
N GLN A 561 -48.01 -5.21 11.55
CA GLN A 561 -47.21 -6.43 11.32
C GLN A 561 -47.32 -6.91 9.87
N GLN A 562 -48.53 -7.09 9.37
CA GLN A 562 -48.76 -7.50 7.97
C GLN A 562 -48.23 -6.44 6.98
N ALA A 563 -48.43 -5.16 7.29
CA ALA A 563 -48.00 -4.07 6.42
C ALA A 563 -46.48 -3.98 6.29
N LEU A 564 -45.72 -4.21 7.37
CA LEU A 564 -44.26 -4.28 7.32
C LEU A 564 -43.80 -5.54 6.58
N ALA A 565 -44.35 -6.71 6.93
CA ALA A 565 -43.97 -7.98 6.32
C ALA A 565 -44.14 -7.99 4.79
N LEU A 566 -45.25 -7.42 4.32
CA LEU A 566 -45.57 -7.28 2.90
C LEU A 566 -44.97 -6.02 2.27
N SER A 567 -44.27 -5.21 3.06
CA SER A 567 -43.64 -3.97 2.63
C SER A 567 -44.60 -3.03 1.90
N LEU A 568 -45.78 -2.77 2.47
CA LEU A 568 -46.80 -1.92 1.84
C LEU A 568 -46.38 -0.44 1.87
N ASN A 569 -46.32 0.18 0.69
CA ASN A 569 -45.84 1.56 0.51
C ASN A 569 -46.85 2.57 1.02
N THR A 570 -48.13 2.35 0.70
CA THR A 570 -49.27 3.20 1.04
C THR A 570 -49.44 3.36 2.56
N VAL A 571 -49.24 2.29 3.32
CA VAL A 571 -49.30 2.28 4.79
C VAL A 571 -48.09 3.01 5.36
N SER A 572 -46.89 2.76 4.80
CA SER A 572 -45.67 3.46 5.22
C SER A 572 -45.79 4.98 5.03
N VAL A 573 -46.37 5.43 3.91
CA VAL A 573 -46.64 6.86 3.66
C VAL A 573 -47.64 7.42 4.68
N ARG A 574 -48.73 6.71 4.96
CA ARG A 574 -49.71 7.12 5.98
C ARG A 574 -49.07 7.26 7.36
N LEU A 575 -48.22 6.30 7.76
CA LEU A 575 -47.49 6.37 9.02
C LEU A 575 -46.57 7.59 9.08
N VAL A 576 -45.81 7.89 8.01
CA VAL A 576 -44.96 9.09 7.97
C VAL A 576 -45.78 10.37 8.11
N LEU A 577 -46.97 10.44 7.51
CA LEU A 577 -47.87 11.59 7.67
C LEU A 577 -48.44 11.70 9.10
N GLU A 578 -48.72 10.56 9.73
CA GLU A 578 -49.28 10.47 11.08
C GLU A 578 -48.25 10.88 12.15
N VAL A 579 -47.03 10.33 12.10
CA VAL A 579 -45.98 10.59 13.10
C VAL A 579 -45.14 11.83 12.78
N GLY A 580 -45.19 12.27 11.52
CA GLY A 580 -44.41 13.38 10.99
C GLY A 580 -43.02 12.95 10.48
N PRO A 581 -42.57 13.40 9.29
CA PRO A 581 -41.31 12.97 8.70
C PRO A 581 -40.07 13.42 9.50
N LYS A 582 -40.16 14.53 10.24
CA LYS A 582 -39.07 14.97 11.14
C LYS A 582 -38.81 13.97 12.27
N ALA A 583 -39.86 13.35 12.83
CA ALA A 583 -39.72 12.36 13.89
C ALA A 583 -39.04 11.09 13.37
N VAL A 584 -39.39 10.66 12.15
CA VAL A 584 -38.74 9.53 11.48
C VAL A 584 -37.25 9.79 11.25
N VAL A 585 -36.90 10.99 10.78
CA VAL A 585 -35.49 11.40 10.62
C VAL A 585 -34.75 11.39 11.96
N GLN A 586 -35.37 11.89 13.04
CA GLN A 586 -34.78 11.86 14.38
C GLN A 586 -34.54 10.43 14.87
N THR A 587 -35.47 9.51 14.61
CA THR A 587 -35.30 8.08 14.91
C THR A 587 -34.14 7.48 14.12
N ALA A 588 -34.07 7.71 12.81
CA ALA A 588 -32.97 7.19 11.99
C ALA A 588 -31.59 7.70 12.45
N HIS A 589 -31.47 9.00 12.79
CA HIS A 589 -30.24 9.57 13.35
C HIS A 589 -29.90 8.97 14.72
N ARG A 590 -30.90 8.80 15.61
CA ARG A 590 -30.71 8.16 16.92
C ARG A 590 -30.19 6.73 16.80
N LEU A 591 -30.61 5.99 15.77
CA LEU A 591 -30.14 4.62 15.51
C LEU A 591 -28.78 4.56 14.81
N GLY A 592 -28.20 5.69 14.36
CA GLY A 592 -26.82 5.75 13.86
C GLY A 592 -26.67 6.12 12.38
N ILE A 593 -27.75 6.50 11.67
CA ILE A 593 -27.62 7.08 10.33
C ILE A 593 -27.00 8.48 10.44
N ALA A 594 -25.82 8.69 9.85
CA ALA A 594 -25.13 9.98 9.88
C ALA A 594 -25.42 10.84 8.63
N SER A 595 -25.77 10.21 7.53
CA SER A 595 -26.13 10.86 6.26
C SER A 595 -27.32 11.81 6.42
N THR A 596 -27.29 12.92 5.68
CA THR A 596 -28.37 13.91 5.69
C THR A 596 -29.66 13.30 5.15
N LEU A 597 -30.74 13.39 5.92
CA LEU A 597 -32.06 12.89 5.54
C LEU A 597 -33.03 14.05 5.36
N ASP A 598 -33.82 14.00 4.28
CA ASP A 598 -34.81 15.04 3.99
C ASP A 598 -36.14 14.72 4.70
N PRO A 599 -36.63 15.59 5.61
CA PRO A 599 -37.84 15.33 6.37
C PRO A 599 -39.10 15.66 5.55
N ASN A 600 -39.34 14.91 4.48
CA ASN A 600 -40.52 15.03 3.62
C ASN A 600 -41.28 13.69 3.49
N PRO A 601 -42.53 13.66 3.00
CA PRO A 601 -43.31 12.43 2.92
C PRO A 601 -42.69 11.31 2.07
N SER A 602 -41.83 11.64 1.11
CA SER A 602 -41.18 10.63 0.25
C SER A 602 -40.17 9.76 1.00
N ILE A 603 -39.70 10.20 2.17
CA ILE A 603 -38.83 9.40 3.04
C ILE A 603 -39.48 8.05 3.41
N ALA A 604 -40.81 7.96 3.33
CA ALA A 604 -41.56 6.72 3.48
C ALA A 604 -41.10 5.59 2.55
N LEU A 605 -40.50 5.95 1.42
CA LEU A 605 -39.98 5.03 0.39
C LEU A 605 -38.45 5.00 0.36
N GLY A 606 -37.77 5.57 1.36
CA GLY A 606 -36.30 5.56 1.45
C GLY A 606 -35.60 6.39 0.37
N THR A 607 -36.08 7.61 0.11
CA THR A 607 -35.57 8.48 -0.95
C THR A 607 -34.27 9.23 -0.60
N SER A 608 -33.91 9.29 0.69
CA SER A 608 -32.62 9.84 1.13
C SER A 608 -31.52 8.78 1.07
N GLU A 609 -30.34 9.15 0.61
CA GLU A 609 -29.26 8.19 0.37
C GLU A 609 -28.42 7.93 1.64
N VAL A 610 -28.11 6.66 1.89
CA VAL A 610 -27.24 6.20 3.00
C VAL A 610 -26.22 5.19 2.50
N SER A 611 -25.14 4.97 3.24
CA SER A 611 -24.20 3.87 2.97
C SER A 611 -24.70 2.54 3.52
N VAL A 612 -24.15 1.42 3.01
CA VAL A 612 -24.45 0.08 3.51
C VAL A 612 -24.01 -0.07 4.97
N LEU A 613 -22.85 0.48 5.34
CA LEU A 613 -22.35 0.46 6.71
C LEU A 613 -23.30 1.18 7.67
N GLU A 614 -23.77 2.38 7.33
CA GLU A 614 -24.73 3.12 8.15
C GLU A 614 -26.04 2.34 8.32
N LEU A 615 -26.59 1.84 7.21
CA LEU A 615 -27.84 1.09 7.24
C LEU A 615 -27.72 -0.17 8.10
N ALA A 616 -26.68 -0.98 7.88
CA ALA A 616 -26.45 -2.20 8.65
C ALA A 616 -26.23 -1.89 10.14
N SER A 617 -25.46 -0.84 10.47
CA SER A 617 -25.22 -0.43 11.86
C SER A 617 -26.49 0.03 12.56
N ALA A 618 -27.37 0.72 11.83
CA ALA A 618 -28.65 1.18 12.36
C ALA A 618 -29.66 0.05 12.60
N TYR A 619 -29.40 -1.15 12.08
CA TYR A 619 -30.21 -2.35 12.37
C TYR A 619 -29.72 -3.09 13.62
N VAL A 620 -28.46 -2.92 14.04
CA VAL A 620 -27.89 -3.62 15.20
C VAL A 620 -28.69 -3.42 16.50
N PRO A 621 -29.26 -2.23 16.81
CA PRO A 621 -30.10 -2.05 18.00
C PRO A 621 -31.30 -3.00 18.06
N PHE A 622 -31.83 -3.46 16.93
CA PHE A 622 -32.90 -4.46 16.94
C PHE A 622 -32.39 -5.84 17.40
N ALA A 623 -31.17 -6.21 17.01
CA ALA A 623 -30.56 -7.49 17.34
C ALA A 623 -30.01 -7.58 18.78
N ASN A 624 -29.63 -6.47 19.40
CA ASN A 624 -28.98 -6.46 20.72
C ASN A 624 -29.85 -5.92 21.87
N GLY A 625 -31.17 -5.87 21.66
CA GLY A 625 -32.12 -5.43 22.70
C GLY A 625 -32.18 -3.91 22.91
N GLY A 626 -31.84 -3.14 21.88
CA GLY A 626 -32.05 -1.68 21.81
C GLY A 626 -30.84 -0.83 22.12
N ILE A 627 -29.62 -1.39 22.09
CA ILE A 627 -28.37 -0.67 22.39
C ILE A 627 -27.76 -0.12 21.10
N GLY A 628 -27.51 1.19 21.06
CA GLY A 628 -26.85 1.84 19.94
C GLY A 628 -25.39 1.41 19.82
N VAL A 629 -24.88 1.35 18.58
CA VAL A 629 -23.49 0.98 18.30
C VAL A 629 -22.81 2.03 17.41
N ILE A 630 -21.50 2.18 17.57
CA ILE A 630 -20.66 2.91 16.63
C ILE A 630 -19.83 1.86 15.90
N PRO A 631 -20.05 1.61 14.60
CA PRO A 631 -19.37 0.54 13.89
C PRO A 631 -17.85 0.77 13.90
N TYR A 632 -17.09 -0.31 14.05
CA TYR A 632 -15.65 -0.23 14.10
C TYR A 632 -14.98 -1.45 13.48
N VAL A 633 -13.81 -1.18 12.88
CA VAL A 633 -12.95 -2.22 12.32
C VAL A 633 -11.62 -2.32 13.04
N ILE A 634 -11.15 -1.25 13.69
CA ILE A 634 -9.89 -1.22 14.44
C ILE A 634 -10.18 -1.54 15.91
N ASP A 635 -9.66 -2.68 16.37
CA ASP A 635 -9.72 -3.11 17.76
C ASP A 635 -8.54 -2.53 18.56
N THR A 636 -7.31 -2.78 18.10
CA THR A 636 -6.10 -2.33 18.78
C THR A 636 -5.01 -1.91 17.80
N VAL A 637 -4.23 -0.89 18.16
CA VAL A 637 -3.01 -0.47 17.45
C VAL A 637 -1.84 -0.56 18.42
N LYS A 638 -0.78 -1.25 18.02
CA LYS A 638 0.46 -1.35 18.79
C LYS A 638 1.64 -0.83 17.97
N GLY A 639 2.57 -0.14 18.62
CA GLY A 639 3.85 0.24 18.05
C GLY A 639 4.80 -0.95 17.91
N ALA A 640 5.91 -0.75 17.20
CA ALA A 640 6.97 -1.75 17.03
C ALA A 640 7.59 -2.24 18.35
N ASP A 641 7.52 -1.43 19.41
CA ASP A 641 7.96 -1.75 20.77
C ASP A 641 6.92 -2.55 21.58
N GLY A 642 5.77 -2.86 20.97
CA GLY A 642 4.65 -3.55 21.61
C GLY A 642 3.75 -2.64 22.45
N ARG A 643 4.06 -1.35 22.57
CA ARG A 643 3.22 -0.38 23.29
C ARG A 643 1.88 -0.22 22.59
N VAL A 644 0.79 -0.30 23.35
CA VAL A 644 -0.56 0.00 22.85
C VAL A 644 -0.67 1.50 22.60
N LEU A 645 -0.87 1.87 21.34
CA LEU A 645 -1.11 3.24 20.90
C LEU A 645 -2.60 3.57 20.91
N TYR A 646 -3.43 2.58 20.59
CA TYR A 646 -4.88 2.67 20.65
C TYR A 646 -5.48 1.32 21.03
N ALA A 647 -6.54 1.36 21.83
CA ALA A 647 -7.41 0.21 22.10
C ALA A 647 -8.85 0.70 22.14
N ARG A 648 -9.73 -0.01 21.45
CA ARG A 648 -11.16 0.30 21.46
C ARG A 648 -11.69 0.17 22.88
N ALA A 649 -12.30 1.23 23.39
CA ALA A 649 -13.09 1.18 24.62
C ALA A 649 -14.51 0.67 24.30
N ALA A 650 -15.10 -0.08 25.23
CA ALA A 650 -16.50 -0.44 25.19
C ALA A 650 -17.35 0.81 25.49
N SER A 651 -17.56 1.64 24.47
CA SER A 651 -18.39 2.84 24.54
C SER A 651 -19.30 2.91 23.32
N GLY A 652 -20.57 3.22 23.55
CA GLY A 652 -21.56 3.45 22.52
C GLY A 652 -22.60 4.49 22.99
N PRO A 653 -23.57 4.84 22.14
CA PRO A 653 -24.64 5.79 22.46
C PRO A 653 -25.54 5.38 23.64
N GLY A 654 -25.37 4.17 24.17
CA GLY A 654 -26.22 3.60 25.22
C GLY A 654 -27.52 3.07 24.63
N ARG A 655 -28.58 3.03 25.45
CA ARG A 655 -29.90 2.57 25.01
C ARG A 655 -30.50 3.58 24.04
N VAL A 656 -30.77 3.13 22.82
CA VAL A 656 -31.44 3.92 21.80
C VAL A 656 -32.87 3.45 21.59
N ILE A 657 -33.21 2.17 21.76
CA ILE A 657 -34.59 1.66 21.69
C ILE A 657 -35.00 1.06 23.05
N ASP A 658 -36.24 1.29 23.46
CA ASP A 658 -36.82 0.57 24.60
C ASP A 658 -36.98 -0.92 24.26
N PRO A 659 -36.58 -1.86 25.15
CA PRO A 659 -36.70 -3.30 24.87
C PRO A 659 -38.10 -3.74 24.43
N ALA A 660 -39.16 -3.11 24.93
CA ALA A 660 -40.52 -3.44 24.52
C ALA A 660 -40.76 -3.16 23.04
N TYR A 661 -40.31 -2.00 22.54
CA TYR A 661 -40.43 -1.65 21.11
C TYR A 661 -39.47 -2.44 20.23
N ALA A 662 -38.28 -2.78 20.74
CA ALA A 662 -37.36 -3.68 20.03
C ALA A 662 -37.99 -5.06 19.84
N GLY A 663 -38.63 -5.62 20.87
CA GLY A 663 -39.35 -6.90 20.77
C GLY A 663 -40.54 -6.85 19.79
N MET A 664 -41.33 -5.76 19.81
CA MET A 664 -42.41 -5.55 18.84
C MET A 664 -41.88 -5.46 17.40
N MET A 665 -40.79 -4.70 17.18
CA MET A 665 -40.17 -4.59 15.87
C MET A 665 -39.61 -5.93 15.38
N ASN A 666 -38.93 -6.68 16.24
CA ASN A 666 -38.38 -7.99 15.88
C ASN A 666 -39.48 -8.96 15.47
N ARG A 667 -40.60 -9.02 16.22
CA ARG A 667 -41.78 -9.82 15.84
C ARG A 667 -42.33 -9.42 14.46
N MET A 668 -42.39 -8.12 14.18
CA MET A 668 -42.87 -7.65 12.87
C MET A 668 -41.89 -7.93 11.73
N MET A 669 -40.59 -7.86 12.00
CA MET A 669 -39.54 -8.13 11.01
C MET A 669 -39.40 -9.63 10.73
N GLU A 670 -39.49 -10.49 11.74
CA GLU A 670 -39.55 -11.96 11.61
C GLU A 670 -40.69 -12.41 10.67
N GLU A 671 -41.85 -11.77 10.73
CA GLU A 671 -42.97 -12.03 9.81
C GLU A 671 -42.59 -11.80 8.34
N THR A 672 -41.64 -10.89 8.08
CA THR A 672 -41.09 -10.64 6.73
C THR A 672 -40.41 -11.87 6.15
N LEU A 673 -39.78 -12.70 7.00
CA LEU A 673 -39.16 -13.96 6.60
C LEU A 673 -40.19 -15.10 6.51
N MET A 674 -41.20 -15.12 7.38
CA MET A 674 -42.19 -16.21 7.39
C MET A 674 -43.18 -16.12 6.22
N THR A 675 -43.83 -14.97 6.05
CA THR A 675 -44.92 -14.79 5.09
C THR A 675 -44.68 -13.63 4.11
N GLY A 676 -43.70 -12.78 4.40
CA GLY A 676 -43.46 -11.55 3.69
C GLY A 676 -42.43 -11.59 2.55
N THR A 677 -41.86 -10.42 2.28
CA THR A 677 -40.96 -10.17 1.14
C THR A 677 -39.57 -10.83 1.29
N GLY A 678 -39.18 -11.20 2.50
CA GLY A 678 -37.88 -11.72 2.88
C GLY A 678 -37.78 -13.24 2.91
N ARG A 679 -38.81 -13.98 2.50
CA ARG A 679 -38.91 -15.45 2.67
C ARG A 679 -37.72 -16.30 2.20
N ARG A 680 -36.92 -15.81 1.25
CA ARG A 680 -35.71 -16.50 0.78
C ARG A 680 -34.50 -16.36 1.72
N ALA A 681 -34.61 -15.53 2.75
CA ALA A 681 -33.61 -15.33 3.80
C ALA A 681 -33.96 -16.08 5.10
N ASP A 682 -34.95 -16.97 5.06
CA ASP A 682 -35.21 -17.92 6.16
C ASP A 682 -33.99 -18.82 6.37
N LEU A 683 -33.52 -18.92 7.61
CA LEU A 683 -32.32 -19.65 8.01
C LEU A 683 -32.73 -20.73 9.03
N PRO A 684 -32.99 -21.98 8.59
CA PRO A 684 -33.47 -23.03 9.47
C PRO A 684 -32.55 -23.24 10.69
N GLY A 685 -33.13 -23.15 11.88
CA GLY A 685 -32.42 -23.30 13.15
C GLY A 685 -31.75 -22.04 13.68
N TRP A 686 -31.95 -20.89 13.04
CA TRP A 686 -31.47 -19.59 13.48
C TRP A 686 -32.63 -18.60 13.64
N GLU A 687 -32.57 -17.78 14.69
CA GLU A 687 -33.48 -16.64 14.82
C GLU A 687 -33.00 -15.52 13.89
N ALA A 688 -33.90 -15.04 13.02
CA ALA A 688 -33.64 -13.97 12.07
C ALA A 688 -34.88 -13.09 11.90
N ALA A 689 -34.66 -11.81 11.63
CA ALA A 689 -35.71 -10.81 11.47
C ALA A 689 -35.35 -9.81 10.37
#